data_AF-A0A505IMA9-F1
#
_entry.id   AF-A0A505IMA9-F1
#
_cell.length_a   1.000
_cell.length_b   1.000
_cell.length_c   1.000
_cell.angle_alpha   90.00
_cell.angle_beta   90.00
_cell.angle_gamma   90.00
#
_symmetry.space_group_name_H-M   'P 1'
#
loop_
_entity.id
_entity.type
_entity.pdbx_description
1 polymer ?
#
loop_
_entity_poly.entity_id
_entity_poly.type
_entity_poly.pdbx_seq_one_letter_code
_entity_poly.pdbx_strand_id
1 'polypeptide(L)'
;MLHTVILKNNYQDSINLMLLTNTINDLGDVEMSQIMMGTDANKDILNNTGLLSKEAEGASPNDMMIVVDSQNEQIMDQVMPAIDSFLADLSAKDQGKETPAAASWQEALSAMPDANVALFSIPGEYGAAEMEKALKNDLHVFSFTDNVAIEDEVRLKKLAHEKGLLMMGPDCGTGIISSIPIAFTNVVAPGNIGVVGASGTGIQEVTTIIDRLGGGVVHAIGTGGRDLSDKVGAITVKDAIVALENHEPTDVICVISKPPAKEVRDEVVQLLQSISKPVVAIFLGEKPEAHEGKVYLAHTLEETARIAVDLANEEPVKANYFERVETPDVPKLAEDKVVKGLYSGGTLAAEAGMLISEALNLEGLVKQEGYILHSHGYDVIDLGDDIYTQGKPHPMIDPEVRIKKIEDYAQDEQTGVILFDVVLGYGAHADMVGALLPAIEAAQQTAQAADRTLYFVATVCGTEKDPQNYQEAVNRLKAAGVYVAPSNAQAVQLALALKGATLSEADKAVNDYTGSKVEVPTVSEKVMELLTTKPRIINVGLQSFNESILQYGGKTEQFNWRPRANGNKKMIRILDALEEFDEKITAENQAVTDKIKNAQPFLIDVVPAKSVIAELNESQKTLLHAGPPIQWSEMTGPMQGSCIGAALFERWAKDEDEARRLLESGEVRFMPCHHVQAVGPMGGITSGNMPVFVVENRLVGNKAYCILNEGIGKVLRFGAYSQEVIDRLDWIKDVLGPTIAKALQLTEEGINLNVLIARSITMGDEFHQRNIAASLNFLKEIAPLIIQTEIDEKQKYEVIKFLADTDQFFLNIMMATGKAIVDGARVDAKGTIVTTMTRNGVNFGVRVAQTEDQWHTAPVNTPKGLYFTGFTEADGNPDIGDSAITETVGVGAMAMVAAPGVTRFVGAGGFEDALETSNEMAKICFGHNPTFSIPTWDFQGTCLGIDIRKVVETGITPIINTGIAHKEAGVGQVGAGTVRAPLGCFENALTAYAKDLGIDVD
;
A
#
# COMPACT_ATOMS: atom_id res chain seq x y z
N MET A 1 -5.36 20.16 22.55
CA MET A 1 -4.60 20.81 21.46
C MET A 1 -4.16 19.73 20.50
N LEU A 2 -4.27 19.95 19.19
CA LEU A 2 -3.84 18.94 18.20
C LEU A 2 -2.33 18.92 18.04
N HIS A 3 -1.75 17.75 18.24
CA HIS A 3 -0.36 17.41 17.94
C HIS A 3 -0.37 16.50 16.72
N THR A 4 0.36 16.86 15.67
CA THR A 4 0.38 16.09 14.43
C THR A 4 1.80 15.75 14.00
N VAL A 5 2.02 14.48 13.68
CA VAL A 5 3.24 13.98 13.06
C VAL A 5 2.85 13.20 11.80
N ILE A 6 3.52 13.49 10.69
CA ILE A 6 3.32 12.79 9.42
C ILE A 6 4.55 11.93 9.14
N LEU A 7 4.39 10.61 9.20
CA LEU A 7 5.44 9.68 8.79
C LEU A 7 5.31 9.41 7.30
N LYS A 8 6.20 10.03 6.53
CA LYS A 8 6.13 9.97 5.07
C LYS A 8 6.46 8.59 4.51
N ASN A 9 5.70 8.16 3.50
CA ASN A 9 5.86 6.85 2.85
C ASN A 9 5.84 5.66 3.82
N ASN A 10 5.17 5.81 4.95
CA ASN A 10 5.03 4.76 5.97
C ASN A 10 3.66 4.11 5.83
N TYR A 11 3.44 3.39 4.72
CA TYR A 11 2.17 2.70 4.51
C TYR A 11 1.99 1.56 5.51
N GLN A 12 0.88 1.61 6.23
CA GLN A 12 0.47 0.59 7.18
C GLN A 12 -0.97 0.14 6.87
N ASP A 13 -1.27 -1.10 7.17
CA ASP A 13 -2.63 -1.64 7.03
C ASP A 13 -3.60 -0.85 7.93
N SER A 14 -4.79 -0.52 7.41
CA SER A 14 -5.76 0.30 8.13
C SER A 14 -6.23 -0.35 9.45
N ILE A 15 -6.31 -1.68 9.53
CA ILE A 15 -6.67 -2.37 10.78
C ILE A 15 -5.54 -2.25 11.80
N ASN A 16 -4.27 -2.41 11.38
CA ASN A 16 -3.13 -2.21 12.27
C ASN A 16 -3.08 -0.79 12.80
N LEU A 17 -3.37 0.19 11.94
CA LEU A 17 -3.45 1.60 12.33
C LEU A 17 -4.61 1.89 13.28
N MET A 18 -5.74 1.21 13.12
CA MET A 18 -6.88 1.36 14.02
C MET A 18 -6.61 0.71 15.38
N LEU A 19 -5.98 -0.47 15.42
CA LEU A 19 -5.51 -1.10 16.67
C LEU A 19 -4.48 -0.22 17.38
N LEU A 20 -3.56 0.37 16.60
CA LEU A 20 -2.59 1.32 17.11
C LEU A 20 -3.27 2.57 17.67
N THR A 21 -4.25 3.13 16.95
CA THR A 21 -5.07 4.26 17.41
C THR A 21 -5.69 3.97 18.77
N ASN A 22 -6.24 2.78 18.98
CA ASN A 22 -6.83 2.39 20.25
C ASN A 22 -5.78 2.28 21.37
N THR A 23 -4.63 1.67 21.07
CA THR A 23 -3.50 1.60 22.00
C THR A 23 -3.04 3.00 22.46
N ILE A 24 -3.05 3.98 21.55
CA ILE A 24 -2.69 5.36 21.87
C ILE A 24 -3.81 6.09 22.61
N ASN A 25 -5.07 5.82 22.30
CA ASN A 25 -6.22 6.36 23.03
C ASN A 25 -6.29 5.89 24.49
N ASP A 26 -5.71 4.73 24.81
CA ASP A 26 -5.64 4.20 26.18
C ASP A 26 -4.61 4.95 27.07
N LEU A 27 -3.79 5.83 26.50
CA LEU A 27 -2.85 6.65 27.26
C LEU A 27 -3.60 7.76 28.00
N GLY A 28 -3.44 7.84 29.33
CA GLY A 28 -4.25 8.73 30.18
C GLY A 28 -4.14 10.24 29.92
N ASP A 29 -3.11 10.69 29.18
CA ASP A 29 -2.93 12.09 28.77
C ASP A 29 -3.48 12.38 27.36
N VAL A 30 -4.07 11.40 26.66
CA VAL A 30 -4.67 11.55 25.32
C VAL A 30 -6.18 11.75 25.47
N GLU A 31 -6.72 12.86 24.96
CA GLU A 31 -8.17 13.08 24.91
C GLU A 31 -8.80 12.31 23.74
N MET A 32 -8.13 12.33 22.59
CA MET A 32 -8.52 11.58 21.40
C MET A 32 -7.31 11.48 20.45
N SER A 33 -7.17 10.38 19.72
CA SER A 33 -6.20 10.26 18.65
C SER A 33 -6.79 9.55 17.45
N GLN A 34 -6.22 9.83 16.28
CA GLN A 34 -6.45 9.13 15.04
C GLN A 34 -5.12 8.90 14.34
N ILE A 35 -4.81 7.65 14.07
CA ILE A 35 -3.63 7.23 13.32
C ILE A 35 -4.15 6.57 12.06
N MET A 36 -3.95 7.23 10.91
CA MET A 36 -4.56 6.82 9.65
C MET A 36 -3.63 7.07 8.48
N MET A 37 -3.85 6.37 7.37
CA MET A 37 -3.21 6.71 6.10
C MET A 37 -3.75 8.04 5.57
N GLY A 38 -2.93 8.86 4.92
CA GLY A 38 -3.28 10.17 4.36
C GLY A 38 -4.18 10.15 3.12
N THR A 39 -5.13 9.21 3.04
CA THR A 39 -6.14 9.13 1.97
C THR A 39 -7.17 10.25 2.14
N ASP A 40 -7.82 10.67 1.05
CA ASP A 40 -8.86 11.71 1.13
C ASP A 40 -10.03 11.27 2.03
N ALA A 41 -10.41 10.00 2.00
CA ALA A 41 -11.45 9.45 2.89
C ALA A 41 -11.06 9.57 4.37
N ASN A 42 -9.81 9.30 4.73
CA ASN A 42 -9.34 9.41 6.12
C ASN A 42 -9.19 10.87 6.55
N LYS A 43 -8.84 11.78 5.63
CA LYS A 43 -8.86 13.22 5.89
C LYS A 43 -10.27 13.71 6.14
N ASP A 44 -11.26 13.22 5.40
CA ASP A 44 -12.66 13.51 5.66
C ASP A 44 -13.10 13.00 7.05
N ILE A 45 -12.62 11.83 7.47
CA ILE A 45 -12.85 11.30 8.83
C ILE A 45 -12.22 12.22 9.90
N LEU A 46 -10.96 12.63 9.72
CA LEU A 46 -10.30 13.60 10.62
C LEU A 46 -11.06 14.93 10.66
N ASN A 47 -11.58 15.39 9.54
CA ASN A 47 -12.34 16.64 9.45
C ASN A 47 -13.65 16.53 10.23
N ASN A 48 -14.38 15.42 10.04
CA ASN A 48 -15.66 15.16 10.72
C ASN A 48 -15.49 14.96 12.24
N THR A 49 -14.32 14.54 12.69
CA THR A 49 -13.99 14.34 14.11
C THR A 49 -13.29 15.53 14.76
N GLY A 50 -13.05 16.62 14.01
CA GLY A 50 -12.37 17.81 14.52
C GLY A 50 -10.86 17.64 14.74
N LEU A 51 -10.27 16.58 14.20
CA LEU A 51 -8.86 16.22 14.32
C LEU A 51 -8.02 16.61 13.09
N LEU A 52 -8.62 17.15 12.01
CA LEU A 52 -7.86 17.54 10.82
C LEU A 52 -7.01 18.79 11.08
N SER A 53 -5.70 18.60 11.23
CA SER A 53 -4.71 19.68 11.25
C SER A 53 -4.27 20.07 9.84
N LYS A 54 -3.61 21.23 9.69
CA LYS A 54 -3.06 21.68 8.41
C LYS A 54 -1.97 20.73 7.90
N GLU A 55 -1.23 20.13 8.81
CA GLU A 55 -0.19 19.15 8.54
C GLU A 55 -0.79 17.85 7.98
N ALA A 56 -1.90 17.38 8.56
CA ALA A 56 -2.63 16.19 8.10
C ALA A 56 -3.34 16.41 6.75
N GLU A 57 -3.86 17.61 6.49
CA GLU A 57 -4.48 17.96 5.20
C GLU A 57 -3.50 17.78 4.02
N GLY A 58 -2.21 18.08 4.24
CA GLY A 58 -1.14 17.96 3.25
C GLY A 58 -0.53 16.56 3.11
N ALA A 59 -0.98 15.57 3.87
CA ALA A 59 -0.45 14.20 3.82
C ALA A 59 -0.86 13.49 2.50
N SER A 60 0.01 12.66 1.94
CA SER A 60 -0.33 11.79 0.81
C SER A 60 -0.92 10.46 1.30
N PRO A 61 -1.59 9.66 0.44
CA PRO A 61 -2.20 8.39 0.87
C PRO A 61 -1.22 7.33 1.38
N ASN A 62 0.08 7.49 1.14
CA ASN A 62 1.13 6.63 1.70
C ASN A 62 1.76 7.16 2.98
N ASP A 63 1.36 8.34 3.42
CA ASP A 63 1.86 8.92 4.66
C ASP A 63 0.96 8.45 5.80
N MET A 64 1.57 8.00 6.89
CA MET A 64 0.84 7.74 8.12
C MET A 64 0.69 9.05 8.88
N MET A 65 -0.54 9.51 9.00
CA MET A 65 -0.93 10.66 9.81
C MET A 65 -1.12 10.18 11.24
N ILE A 66 -0.39 10.78 12.18
CA ILE A 66 -0.57 10.59 13.61
C ILE A 66 -1.12 11.91 14.15
N VAL A 67 -2.40 11.93 14.52
CA VAL A 67 -3.03 13.12 15.10
C VAL A 67 -3.52 12.80 16.51
N VAL A 68 -3.05 13.56 17.49
CA VAL A 68 -3.36 13.37 18.91
C VAL A 68 -3.87 14.69 19.49
N ASP A 69 -5.09 14.69 20.01
CA ASP A 69 -5.62 15.75 20.85
C ASP A 69 -5.22 15.51 22.30
N SER A 70 -4.48 16.46 22.87
CA SER A 70 -4.06 16.43 24.27
C SER A 70 -3.81 17.84 24.81
N GLN A 71 -4.03 18.04 26.10
CA GLN A 71 -3.62 19.26 26.81
C GLN A 71 -2.13 19.24 27.19
N ASN A 72 -1.47 18.08 27.11
CA ASN A 72 -0.04 17.93 27.38
C ASN A 72 0.79 18.26 26.14
N GLU A 73 1.59 19.32 26.18
CA GLU A 73 2.45 19.74 25.05
C GLU A 73 3.55 18.73 24.71
N GLN A 74 3.86 17.79 25.61
CA GLN A 74 4.88 16.75 25.44
C GLN A 74 4.27 15.37 25.18
N ILE A 75 2.99 15.28 24.82
CA ILE A 75 2.31 13.98 24.63
C ILE A 75 3.00 13.11 23.59
N MET A 76 3.58 13.73 22.55
CA MET A 76 4.26 13.01 21.47
C MET A 76 5.53 12.29 21.93
N ASP A 77 6.16 12.70 23.04
CA ASP A 77 7.30 11.99 23.64
C ASP A 77 6.89 10.65 24.26
N GLN A 78 5.59 10.46 24.55
CA GLN A 78 5.02 9.20 25.03
C GLN A 78 4.40 8.40 23.87
N VAL A 79 3.72 9.08 22.94
CA VAL A 79 3.02 8.45 21.82
C VAL A 79 3.98 7.87 20.78
N MET A 80 5.02 8.62 20.37
CA MET A 80 5.93 8.16 19.32
C MET A 80 6.67 6.86 19.70
N PRO A 81 7.22 6.69 20.92
CA PRO A 81 7.81 5.41 21.33
C PRO A 81 6.82 4.24 21.36
N ALA A 82 5.56 4.48 21.73
CA ALA A 82 4.53 3.44 21.73
C ALA A 82 4.19 3.00 20.29
N ILE A 83 4.12 3.96 19.36
CA ILE A 83 3.96 3.71 17.92
C ILE A 83 5.17 2.92 17.39
N ASP A 84 6.38 3.37 17.67
CA ASP A 84 7.60 2.69 17.21
C ASP A 84 7.68 1.24 17.74
N SER A 85 7.31 1.02 19.01
CA SER A 85 7.26 -0.32 19.60
C SER A 85 6.21 -1.21 18.93
N PHE A 86 5.01 -0.67 18.65
CA PHE A 86 3.95 -1.42 17.99
C PHE A 86 4.33 -1.81 16.55
N LEU A 87 4.91 -0.86 15.80
CA LEU A 87 5.40 -1.09 14.44
C LEU A 87 6.60 -2.06 14.42
N ALA A 88 7.47 -1.98 15.43
CA ALA A 88 8.59 -2.91 15.59
C ALA A 88 8.11 -4.33 15.92
N ASP A 89 7.10 -4.50 16.77
CA ASP A 89 6.52 -5.81 17.09
C ASP A 89 5.83 -6.45 15.88
N LEU A 90 5.14 -5.63 15.05
CA LEU A 90 4.63 -6.06 13.76
C LEU A 90 5.77 -6.55 12.84
N SER A 91 6.88 -5.80 12.80
CA SER A 91 8.05 -6.13 11.99
C SER A 91 8.86 -7.33 12.51
N ALA A 92 8.89 -7.57 13.83
CA ALA A 92 9.62 -8.66 14.47
C ALA A 92 8.94 -10.02 14.26
N LYS A 93 7.61 -10.05 14.16
CA LYS A 93 6.86 -11.24 13.72
C LYS A 93 7.15 -11.63 12.27
N ASP A 94 7.61 -10.67 11.46
CA ASP A 94 7.94 -10.85 10.04
C ASP A 94 9.32 -11.52 9.83
N GLN A 95 10.25 -11.39 10.78
CA GLN A 95 11.62 -11.94 10.68
C GLN A 95 11.71 -13.48 10.80
N GLY A 96 10.59 -14.16 11.04
CA GLY A 96 10.53 -15.61 11.26
C GLY A 96 10.29 -16.48 10.01
N LYS A 97 10.10 -15.91 8.81
CA LYS A 97 9.81 -16.68 7.58
C LYS A 97 10.94 -16.58 6.55
N GLU A 98 11.37 -17.73 6.03
CA GLU A 98 12.43 -17.92 5.02
C GLU A 98 12.08 -17.41 3.60
N THR A 99 10.97 -16.69 3.39
CA THR A 99 10.55 -16.23 2.05
C THR A 99 9.96 -14.82 2.11
N PRO A 100 10.49 -13.85 1.33
CA PRO A 100 9.93 -12.50 1.25
C PRO A 100 8.53 -12.53 0.63
N ALA A 101 7.60 -11.77 1.22
CA ALA A 101 6.24 -11.63 0.71
C ALA A 101 6.23 -11.05 -0.71
N ALA A 102 5.31 -11.52 -1.54
CA ALA A 102 5.11 -11.00 -2.89
C ALA A 102 4.60 -9.54 -2.85
N ALA A 103 5.08 -8.72 -3.78
CA ALA A 103 4.64 -7.33 -3.98
C ALA A 103 3.78 -7.17 -5.25
N SER A 104 3.55 -8.24 -6.00
CA SER A 104 2.69 -8.25 -7.18
C SER A 104 2.03 -9.61 -7.40
N TRP A 105 0.95 -9.64 -8.20
CA TRP A 105 0.34 -10.89 -8.66
C TRP A 105 1.33 -11.82 -9.36
N GLN A 106 2.23 -11.26 -10.17
CA GLN A 106 3.22 -12.06 -10.90
C GLN A 106 4.18 -12.76 -9.95
N GLU A 107 4.67 -12.05 -8.93
CA GLU A 107 5.52 -12.64 -7.89
C GLU A 107 4.75 -13.70 -7.09
N ALA A 108 3.52 -13.40 -6.66
CA ALA A 108 2.70 -14.33 -5.88
C ALA A 108 2.37 -15.62 -6.64
N LEU A 109 1.97 -15.51 -7.91
CA LEU A 109 1.69 -16.66 -8.78
C LEU A 109 2.97 -17.42 -9.16
N SER A 110 4.12 -16.75 -9.21
CA SER A 110 5.41 -17.43 -9.44
C SER A 110 5.88 -18.18 -8.20
N ALA A 111 5.63 -17.63 -7.00
CA ALA A 111 5.93 -18.26 -5.72
C ALA A 111 5.00 -19.45 -5.43
N MET A 112 3.72 -19.35 -5.81
CA MET A 112 2.74 -20.43 -5.66
C MET A 112 1.96 -20.69 -6.97
N PRO A 113 2.58 -21.36 -7.97
CA PRO A 113 1.94 -21.62 -9.25
C PRO A 113 0.74 -22.57 -9.17
N ASP A 114 0.63 -23.35 -8.08
CA ASP A 114 -0.48 -24.27 -7.82
C ASP A 114 -1.62 -23.64 -7.00
N ALA A 115 -1.58 -22.32 -6.71
CA ALA A 115 -2.64 -21.63 -5.98
C ALA A 115 -4.02 -21.85 -6.61
N ASN A 116 -5.05 -22.03 -5.79
CA ASN A 116 -6.43 -22.21 -6.25
C ASN A 116 -7.43 -21.24 -5.59
N VAL A 117 -7.05 -20.50 -4.55
CA VAL A 117 -7.91 -19.50 -3.93
C VAL A 117 -7.13 -18.19 -3.76
N ALA A 118 -7.80 -17.07 -3.94
CA ALA A 118 -7.35 -15.76 -3.48
C ALA A 118 -8.23 -15.29 -2.32
N LEU A 119 -7.60 -14.93 -1.20
CA LEU A 119 -8.26 -14.44 0.02
C LEU A 119 -8.06 -12.93 0.12
N PHE A 120 -9.14 -12.14 0.10
CA PHE A 120 -9.07 -10.68 0.09
C PHE A 120 -9.55 -10.06 1.40
N SER A 121 -8.74 -9.12 1.91
CA SER A 121 -9.04 -8.25 3.06
C SER A 121 -8.48 -6.84 2.87
N ILE A 122 -8.57 -6.33 1.63
CA ILE A 122 -8.15 -4.97 1.24
C ILE A 122 -9.34 -3.99 1.24
N PRO A 123 -9.13 -2.67 1.16
CA PRO A 123 -10.22 -1.70 1.10
C PRO A 123 -11.16 -1.92 -0.10
N GLY A 124 -12.47 -1.79 0.14
CA GLY A 124 -13.55 -2.05 -0.83
C GLY A 124 -13.39 -1.34 -2.17
N GLU A 125 -12.92 -0.10 -2.15
CA GLU A 125 -12.74 0.72 -3.34
C GLU A 125 -11.75 0.12 -4.37
N TYR A 126 -10.85 -0.76 -3.93
CA TYR A 126 -9.91 -1.48 -4.80
C TYR A 126 -10.25 -2.97 -4.97
N GLY A 127 -11.11 -3.50 -4.09
CA GLY A 127 -11.42 -4.93 -4.02
C GLY A 127 -11.91 -5.52 -5.34
N ALA A 128 -12.82 -4.83 -6.03
CA ALA A 128 -13.45 -5.36 -7.25
C ALA A 128 -12.44 -5.68 -8.37
N ALA A 129 -11.50 -4.76 -8.64
CA ALA A 129 -10.50 -4.94 -9.69
C ALA A 129 -9.53 -6.09 -9.37
N GLU A 130 -9.11 -6.21 -8.11
CA GLU A 130 -8.18 -7.26 -7.69
C GLU A 130 -8.84 -8.64 -7.62
N MET A 131 -10.11 -8.72 -7.18
CA MET A 131 -10.90 -9.95 -7.25
C MET A 131 -11.11 -10.42 -8.69
N GLU A 132 -11.34 -9.49 -9.63
CA GLU A 132 -11.42 -9.82 -11.05
C GLU A 132 -10.11 -10.39 -11.60
N LYS A 133 -8.95 -9.81 -11.21
CA LYS A 133 -7.63 -10.34 -11.58
C LYS A 133 -7.43 -11.77 -11.06
N ALA A 134 -7.84 -12.07 -9.83
CA ALA A 134 -7.79 -13.42 -9.29
C ALA A 134 -8.64 -14.40 -10.12
N LEU A 135 -9.90 -14.03 -10.41
CA LEU A 135 -10.79 -14.84 -11.24
C LEU A 135 -10.20 -15.07 -12.64
N LYS A 136 -9.64 -14.04 -13.27
CA LYS A 136 -8.98 -14.14 -14.59
C LYS A 136 -7.76 -15.06 -14.57
N ASN A 137 -7.05 -15.16 -13.44
CA ASN A 137 -5.97 -16.12 -13.20
C ASN A 137 -6.46 -17.47 -12.68
N ASP A 138 -7.75 -17.79 -12.88
CA ASP A 138 -8.35 -19.10 -12.55
C ASP A 138 -8.36 -19.46 -11.06
N LEU A 139 -8.32 -18.45 -10.17
CA LEU A 139 -8.44 -18.64 -8.72
C LEU A 139 -9.91 -18.48 -8.26
N HIS A 140 -10.36 -19.34 -7.36
CA HIS A 140 -11.55 -19.06 -6.56
C HIS A 140 -11.30 -17.81 -5.70
N VAL A 141 -12.34 -17.07 -5.36
CA VAL A 141 -12.21 -15.86 -4.54
C VAL A 141 -12.96 -16.05 -3.23
N PHE A 142 -12.27 -15.82 -2.12
CA PHE A 142 -12.84 -15.61 -0.80
C PHE A 142 -12.58 -14.17 -0.40
N SER A 143 -13.63 -13.37 -0.24
CA SER A 143 -13.49 -11.93 -0.03
C SER A 143 -14.16 -11.50 1.27
N PHE A 144 -13.32 -11.23 2.26
CA PHE A 144 -13.69 -10.49 3.47
C PHE A 144 -13.91 -9.01 3.16
N THR A 145 -13.27 -8.48 2.11
CA THR A 145 -13.43 -7.09 1.67
C THR A 145 -14.90 -6.72 1.51
N ASP A 146 -15.31 -5.69 2.26
CA ASP A 146 -16.63 -5.07 2.22
C ASP A 146 -16.58 -3.72 1.45
N ASN A 147 -17.68 -2.97 1.39
CA ASN A 147 -17.81 -1.69 0.67
C ASN A 147 -17.59 -1.82 -0.85
N VAL A 148 -17.97 -2.96 -1.41
CA VAL A 148 -17.96 -3.23 -2.85
C VAL A 148 -19.35 -2.97 -3.44
N ALA A 149 -19.41 -2.25 -4.55
CA ALA A 149 -20.67 -1.94 -5.23
C ALA A 149 -21.41 -3.22 -5.64
N ILE A 150 -22.74 -3.19 -5.56
CA ILE A 150 -23.57 -4.36 -5.87
C ILE A 150 -23.46 -4.77 -7.35
N GLU A 151 -23.26 -3.81 -8.24
CA GLU A 151 -23.04 -4.05 -9.67
C GLU A 151 -21.74 -4.84 -9.90
N ASP A 152 -20.69 -4.54 -9.13
CA ASP A 152 -19.43 -5.28 -9.19
C ASP A 152 -19.55 -6.68 -8.59
N GLU A 153 -20.26 -6.84 -7.47
CA GLU A 153 -20.55 -8.18 -6.91
C GLU A 153 -21.27 -9.06 -7.95
N VAL A 154 -22.33 -8.55 -8.59
CA VAL A 154 -23.08 -9.27 -9.62
C VAL A 154 -22.17 -9.67 -10.79
N ARG A 155 -21.33 -8.73 -11.24
CA ARG A 155 -20.39 -8.96 -12.36
C ARG A 155 -19.34 -10.01 -12.01
N LEU A 156 -18.74 -9.95 -10.82
CA LEU A 156 -17.72 -10.89 -10.35
C LEU A 156 -18.30 -12.29 -10.14
N LYS A 157 -19.48 -12.41 -9.53
CA LYS A 157 -20.15 -13.72 -9.34
C LYS A 157 -20.52 -14.36 -10.67
N LYS A 158 -21.00 -13.59 -11.64
CA LYS A 158 -21.23 -14.10 -13.01
C LYS A 158 -19.95 -14.57 -13.68
N LEU A 159 -18.87 -13.78 -13.59
CA LEU A 159 -17.57 -14.16 -14.14
C LEU A 159 -17.05 -15.46 -13.52
N ALA A 160 -17.17 -15.62 -12.19
CA ALA A 160 -16.78 -16.84 -11.50
C ALA A 160 -17.61 -18.04 -11.98
N HIS A 161 -18.94 -17.89 -12.03
CA HIS A 161 -19.86 -18.93 -12.52
C HIS A 161 -19.50 -19.38 -13.96
N GLU A 162 -19.29 -18.43 -14.87
CA GLU A 162 -18.90 -18.70 -16.27
C GLU A 162 -17.55 -19.43 -16.37
N LYS A 163 -16.61 -19.15 -15.46
CA LYS A 163 -15.29 -19.81 -15.42
C LYS A 163 -15.29 -21.11 -14.61
N GLY A 164 -16.43 -21.51 -14.03
CA GLY A 164 -16.52 -22.67 -13.14
C GLY A 164 -15.71 -22.49 -11.86
N LEU A 165 -15.77 -21.30 -11.26
CA LEU A 165 -15.12 -20.92 -10.00
C LEU A 165 -16.18 -20.50 -8.97
N LEU A 166 -15.77 -20.32 -7.72
CA LEU A 166 -16.63 -19.76 -6.67
C LEU A 166 -16.17 -18.34 -6.35
N MET A 167 -17.13 -17.43 -6.22
CA MET A 167 -16.95 -16.08 -5.71
C MET A 167 -17.67 -15.96 -4.36
N MET A 168 -16.93 -16.24 -3.29
CA MET A 168 -17.38 -16.21 -1.90
C MET A 168 -17.20 -14.80 -1.34
N GLY A 169 -18.25 -13.98 -1.38
CA GLY A 169 -18.19 -12.55 -1.05
C GLY A 169 -18.57 -11.65 -2.23
N PRO A 170 -18.41 -10.32 -2.13
CA PRO A 170 -17.83 -9.54 -1.03
C PRO A 170 -18.60 -9.66 0.29
N ASP A 171 -18.03 -9.14 1.38
CA ASP A 171 -18.57 -9.27 2.74
C ASP A 171 -18.79 -10.74 3.16
N CYS A 172 -17.80 -11.59 2.88
CA CYS A 172 -17.78 -12.97 3.33
C CYS A 172 -16.86 -13.11 4.55
N GLY A 173 -17.45 -12.98 5.73
CA GLY A 173 -16.75 -13.04 7.02
C GLY A 173 -16.13 -14.39 7.38
N THR A 174 -16.82 -15.49 7.04
CA THR A 174 -16.58 -16.81 7.66
C THR A 174 -16.53 -17.91 6.62
N GLY A 175 -15.52 -18.78 6.72
CA GLY A 175 -15.42 -19.97 5.89
C GLY A 175 -14.71 -21.14 6.58
N ILE A 176 -15.09 -22.35 6.18
CA ILE A 176 -14.33 -23.58 6.43
C ILE A 176 -14.24 -24.30 5.08
N ILE A 177 -13.04 -24.51 4.55
CA ILE A 177 -12.87 -25.24 3.28
C ILE A 177 -11.90 -26.39 3.52
N SER A 178 -12.35 -27.61 3.26
CA SER A 178 -11.58 -28.84 3.53
C SER A 178 -11.08 -28.89 4.98
N SER A 179 -11.97 -28.55 5.91
CA SER A 179 -11.73 -28.42 7.35
C SER A 179 -10.70 -27.36 7.76
N ILE A 180 -10.36 -26.43 6.87
CA ILE A 180 -9.47 -25.30 7.17
C ILE A 180 -10.30 -24.06 7.47
N PRO A 181 -10.16 -23.46 8.68
CA PRO A 181 -10.82 -22.20 9.00
C PRO A 181 -10.21 -21.03 8.18
N ILE A 182 -11.04 -20.25 7.49
CA ILE A 182 -10.68 -19.08 6.69
C ILE A 182 -11.38 -17.81 7.24
N ALA A 183 -10.61 -16.71 7.35
CA ALA A 183 -11.05 -15.40 7.87
C ALA A 183 -11.57 -15.46 9.32
N PHE A 184 -12.76 -14.91 9.61
CA PHE A 184 -13.35 -14.88 10.95
C PHE A 184 -14.16 -16.15 11.20
N THR A 185 -13.56 -17.13 11.88
CA THR A 185 -14.13 -18.47 11.92
C THR A 185 -13.63 -19.31 13.09
N ASN A 186 -14.39 -20.35 13.42
CA ASN A 186 -14.14 -21.23 14.55
C ASN A 186 -13.42 -22.51 14.11
N VAL A 187 -12.72 -23.12 15.06
CA VAL A 187 -12.13 -24.44 14.89
C VAL A 187 -13.18 -25.49 15.26
N VAL A 188 -13.65 -26.24 14.26
CA VAL A 188 -14.62 -27.33 14.44
C VAL A 188 -14.03 -28.67 14.01
N ALA A 189 -14.60 -29.76 14.50
CA ALA A 189 -14.23 -31.11 14.08
C ALA A 189 -14.58 -31.33 12.60
N PRO A 190 -13.72 -31.99 11.82
CA PRO A 190 -14.10 -32.52 10.51
C PRO A 190 -15.25 -33.52 10.66
N GLY A 191 -16.21 -33.51 9.74
CA GLY A 191 -17.31 -34.46 9.69
C GLY A 191 -18.06 -34.42 8.37
N ASN A 192 -19.23 -35.03 8.32
CA ASN A 192 -20.02 -35.26 7.10
C ASN A 192 -21.09 -34.19 6.84
N ILE A 193 -21.13 -33.10 7.60
CA ILE A 193 -22.06 -31.99 7.37
C ILE A 193 -21.38 -30.92 6.51
N GLY A 194 -22.05 -30.49 5.44
CA GLY A 194 -21.67 -29.34 4.62
C GLY A 194 -22.60 -28.16 4.92
N VAL A 195 -22.07 -26.95 5.03
CA VAL A 195 -22.82 -25.73 5.31
C VAL A 195 -22.63 -24.74 4.16
N VAL A 196 -23.70 -24.08 3.74
CA VAL A 196 -23.68 -22.95 2.80
C VAL A 196 -24.42 -21.80 3.47
N GLY A 197 -23.85 -20.60 3.48
CA GLY A 197 -24.55 -19.48 4.09
C GLY A 197 -24.18 -18.10 3.59
N ALA A 198 -25.21 -17.27 3.42
CA ALA A 198 -25.08 -15.81 3.24
C ALA A 198 -25.10 -15.12 4.61
N SER A 199 -24.31 -15.64 5.56
CA SER A 199 -24.39 -15.29 6.98
C SER A 199 -23.13 -15.72 7.73
N GLY A 200 -22.28 -14.78 8.14
CA GLY A 200 -21.05 -15.09 8.89
C GLY A 200 -21.32 -15.74 10.24
N THR A 201 -21.85 -14.98 11.20
CA THR A 201 -22.11 -15.49 12.56
C THR A 201 -23.21 -16.55 12.63
N GLY A 202 -24.08 -16.66 11.61
CA GLY A 202 -24.99 -17.80 11.48
C GLY A 202 -24.27 -19.11 11.17
N ILE A 203 -23.30 -19.07 10.25
CA ILE A 203 -22.42 -20.22 10.00
C ILE A 203 -21.67 -20.57 11.29
N GLN A 204 -21.10 -19.59 11.99
CA GLN A 204 -20.36 -19.84 13.23
C GLN A 204 -21.24 -20.50 14.30
N GLU A 205 -22.44 -19.99 14.56
CA GLU A 205 -23.32 -20.55 15.59
C GLU A 205 -23.73 -21.98 15.26
N VAL A 206 -24.17 -22.25 14.02
CA VAL A 206 -24.56 -23.59 13.61
C VAL A 206 -23.39 -24.56 13.68
N THR A 207 -22.22 -24.18 13.13
CA THR A 207 -21.05 -25.08 13.08
C THR A 207 -20.48 -25.35 14.47
N THR A 208 -20.48 -24.35 15.38
CA THR A 208 -20.01 -24.54 16.75
C THR A 208 -20.98 -25.36 17.59
N ILE A 209 -22.30 -25.23 17.40
CA ILE A 209 -23.29 -26.12 18.04
C ILE A 209 -23.12 -27.55 17.54
N ILE A 210 -22.95 -27.76 16.22
CA ILE A 210 -22.67 -29.09 15.64
C ILE A 210 -21.46 -29.73 16.33
N ASP A 211 -20.35 -28.99 16.48
CA ASP A 211 -19.14 -29.48 17.16
C ASP A 211 -19.42 -29.86 18.63
N ARG A 212 -20.13 -29.00 19.37
CA ARG A 212 -20.49 -29.25 20.78
C ARG A 212 -21.44 -30.44 20.94
N LEU A 213 -22.23 -30.77 19.92
CA LEU A 213 -23.09 -31.96 19.87
C LEU A 213 -22.34 -33.23 19.44
N GLY A 214 -21.04 -33.14 19.12
CA GLY A 214 -20.21 -34.26 18.68
C GLY A 214 -20.28 -34.57 17.18
N GLY A 215 -20.95 -33.71 16.40
CA GLY A 215 -20.90 -33.74 14.94
C GLY A 215 -19.65 -33.05 14.40
N GLY A 216 -19.55 -32.95 13.07
CA GLY A 216 -18.44 -32.25 12.43
C GLY A 216 -18.79 -31.70 11.06
N VAL A 217 -18.04 -30.69 10.65
CA VAL A 217 -18.26 -29.93 9.41
C VAL A 217 -16.99 -30.00 8.56
N VAL A 218 -17.13 -30.49 7.33
CA VAL A 218 -16.01 -30.51 6.36
C VAL A 218 -15.88 -29.20 5.61
N HIS A 219 -17.02 -28.62 5.22
CA HIS A 219 -17.11 -27.39 4.44
C HIS A 219 -18.18 -26.49 5.04
N ALA A 220 -17.85 -25.21 5.23
CA ALA A 220 -18.77 -24.13 5.50
C ALA A 220 -18.47 -22.99 4.52
N ILE A 221 -19.25 -22.92 3.45
CA ILE A 221 -19.03 -22.01 2.33
C ILE A 221 -19.85 -20.74 2.55
N GLY A 222 -19.18 -19.68 3.02
CA GLY A 222 -19.74 -18.34 3.06
C GLY A 222 -19.91 -17.76 1.66
N THR A 223 -21.01 -17.06 1.39
CA THR A 223 -21.33 -16.58 0.02
C THR A 223 -21.38 -15.05 -0.12
N GLY A 224 -21.23 -14.33 0.99
CA GLY A 224 -21.42 -12.88 1.09
C GLY A 224 -22.85 -12.52 1.50
N GLY A 225 -23.01 -11.52 2.37
CA GLY A 225 -24.30 -11.19 3.01
C GLY A 225 -25.44 -10.83 2.05
N ARG A 226 -25.12 -10.42 0.83
CA ARG A 226 -26.08 -9.95 -0.19
C ARG A 226 -26.41 -11.00 -1.27
N ASP A 227 -25.84 -12.21 -1.20
CA ASP A 227 -25.96 -13.19 -2.28
C ASP A 227 -27.42 -13.57 -2.59
N LEU A 228 -28.26 -13.68 -1.58
CA LEU A 228 -29.69 -14.03 -1.70
C LEU A 228 -30.61 -12.83 -1.99
N SER A 229 -30.04 -11.67 -2.32
CA SER A 229 -30.81 -10.54 -2.83
C SER A 229 -31.33 -10.81 -4.25
N ASP A 230 -32.41 -10.11 -4.62
CA ASP A 230 -32.99 -10.14 -5.96
C ASP A 230 -32.00 -9.71 -7.05
N LYS A 231 -31.12 -8.74 -6.75
CA LYS A 231 -30.09 -8.24 -7.68
C LYS A 231 -28.99 -9.26 -7.95
N VAL A 232 -28.55 -10.00 -6.93
CA VAL A 232 -27.44 -10.98 -7.04
C VAL A 232 -27.95 -12.33 -7.53
N GLY A 233 -29.11 -12.78 -7.06
CA GLY A 233 -29.78 -13.98 -7.56
C GLY A 233 -29.19 -15.30 -7.08
N ALA A 234 -28.56 -15.32 -5.89
CA ALA A 234 -28.05 -16.50 -5.19
C ALA A 234 -27.06 -17.34 -6.01
N ILE A 235 -26.23 -16.69 -6.83
CA ILE A 235 -25.30 -17.38 -7.74
C ILE A 235 -24.37 -18.31 -6.94
N THR A 236 -23.69 -17.76 -5.94
CA THR A 236 -22.70 -18.54 -5.16
C THR A 236 -23.38 -19.58 -4.27
N VAL A 237 -24.54 -19.27 -3.66
CA VAL A 237 -25.33 -20.26 -2.90
C VAL A 237 -25.71 -21.45 -3.78
N LYS A 238 -26.24 -21.21 -4.98
CA LYS A 238 -26.63 -22.29 -5.91
C LYS A 238 -25.42 -23.13 -6.33
N ASP A 239 -24.31 -22.49 -6.67
CA ASP A 239 -23.08 -23.20 -7.07
C ASP A 239 -22.49 -24.02 -5.90
N ALA A 240 -22.52 -23.49 -4.67
CA ALA A 240 -22.07 -24.19 -3.47
C ALA A 240 -22.95 -25.39 -3.11
N ILE A 241 -24.29 -25.27 -3.24
CA ILE A 241 -25.22 -26.39 -3.04
C ILE A 241 -24.91 -27.52 -4.01
N VAL A 242 -24.74 -27.20 -5.30
CA VAL A 242 -24.41 -28.19 -6.34
C VAL A 242 -23.04 -28.83 -6.07
N ALA A 243 -22.07 -28.06 -5.58
CA ALA A 243 -20.77 -28.59 -5.21
C ALA A 243 -20.85 -29.59 -4.05
N LEU A 244 -21.58 -29.25 -2.98
CA LEU A 244 -21.76 -30.14 -1.83
C LEU A 244 -22.60 -31.38 -2.15
N GLU A 245 -23.58 -31.28 -3.05
CA GLU A 245 -24.31 -32.43 -3.58
C GLU A 245 -23.36 -33.46 -4.21
N ASN A 246 -22.33 -32.99 -4.93
CA ASN A 246 -21.36 -33.85 -5.60
C ASN A 246 -20.13 -34.23 -4.74
N HIS A 247 -20.02 -33.67 -3.52
CA HIS A 247 -18.93 -33.99 -2.59
C HIS A 247 -19.28 -35.24 -1.76
N GLU A 248 -18.71 -36.39 -2.10
CA GLU A 248 -19.06 -37.70 -1.51
C GLU A 248 -18.99 -37.74 0.04
N PRO A 249 -17.99 -37.12 0.71
CA PRO A 249 -17.96 -37.10 2.19
C PRO A 249 -19.03 -36.23 2.86
N THR A 250 -19.83 -35.46 2.11
CA THR A 250 -20.93 -34.69 2.68
C THR A 250 -22.22 -35.49 2.61
N ASP A 251 -22.82 -35.81 3.74
CA ASP A 251 -24.08 -36.55 3.84
C ASP A 251 -25.28 -35.62 4.01
N VAL A 252 -25.11 -34.49 4.70
CA VAL A 252 -26.17 -33.51 5.00
C VAL A 252 -25.72 -32.11 4.60
N ILE A 253 -26.64 -31.34 4.00
CA ILE A 253 -26.38 -29.94 3.62
C ILE A 253 -27.21 -29.00 4.49
N CYS A 254 -26.57 -28.02 5.12
CA CYS A 254 -27.22 -26.93 5.83
C CYS A 254 -27.20 -25.66 4.98
N VAL A 255 -28.33 -24.97 4.87
CA VAL A 255 -28.43 -23.66 4.20
C VAL A 255 -28.88 -22.61 5.21
N ILE A 256 -28.09 -21.55 5.36
CA ILE A 256 -28.30 -20.51 6.37
C ILE A 256 -28.38 -19.15 5.68
N SER A 257 -29.48 -18.43 5.88
CA SER A 257 -29.52 -17.04 5.45
C SER A 257 -30.41 -16.13 6.29
N LYS A 258 -30.11 -14.83 6.20
CA LYS A 258 -31.06 -13.75 6.46
C LYS A 258 -32.26 -13.86 5.48
N PRO A 259 -33.42 -13.23 5.77
CA PRO A 259 -34.61 -13.42 4.95
C PRO A 259 -34.36 -13.09 3.46
N PRO A 260 -34.46 -14.08 2.56
CA PRO A 260 -34.24 -13.89 1.13
C PRO A 260 -35.40 -13.16 0.44
N ALA A 261 -35.16 -12.64 -0.77
CA ALA A 261 -36.26 -12.23 -1.65
C ALA A 261 -37.11 -13.46 -2.03
N LYS A 262 -38.44 -13.32 -2.08
CA LYS A 262 -39.36 -14.45 -2.25
C LYS A 262 -39.04 -15.28 -3.49
N GLU A 263 -38.77 -14.63 -4.62
CA GLU A 263 -38.46 -15.29 -5.89
C GLU A 263 -37.16 -16.09 -5.79
N VAL A 264 -36.12 -15.50 -5.19
CA VAL A 264 -34.81 -16.14 -4.99
C VAL A 264 -34.92 -17.32 -4.02
N ARG A 265 -35.71 -17.16 -2.95
CA ARG A 265 -36.03 -18.22 -1.98
C ARG A 265 -36.68 -19.41 -2.66
N ASP A 266 -37.68 -19.16 -3.49
CA ASP A 266 -38.43 -20.20 -4.18
C ASP A 266 -37.53 -20.96 -5.17
N GLU A 267 -36.62 -20.27 -5.88
CA GLU A 267 -35.59 -20.90 -6.71
C GLU A 267 -34.62 -21.78 -5.91
N VAL A 268 -34.11 -21.30 -4.78
CA VAL A 268 -33.16 -22.04 -3.93
C VAL A 268 -33.85 -23.27 -3.35
N VAL A 269 -35.07 -23.16 -2.82
CA VAL A 269 -35.81 -24.31 -2.29
C VAL A 269 -36.12 -25.31 -3.40
N GLN A 270 -36.45 -24.87 -4.62
CA GLN A 270 -36.63 -25.75 -5.76
C GLN A 270 -35.35 -26.56 -6.08
N LEU A 271 -34.18 -25.94 -6.00
CA LEU A 271 -32.88 -26.62 -6.14
C LEU A 271 -32.65 -27.62 -5.00
N LEU A 272 -32.88 -27.24 -3.74
CA LEU A 272 -32.74 -28.12 -2.57
C LEU A 272 -33.67 -29.35 -2.66
N GLN A 273 -34.85 -29.21 -3.23
CA GLN A 273 -35.75 -30.35 -3.48
C GLN A 273 -35.29 -31.26 -4.63
N SER A 274 -34.36 -30.79 -5.46
CA SER A 274 -33.88 -31.48 -6.67
C SER A 274 -32.63 -32.32 -6.43
N ILE A 275 -31.75 -31.93 -5.50
CA ILE A 275 -30.52 -32.66 -5.13
C ILE A 275 -30.81 -33.96 -4.37
N SER A 276 -29.90 -34.93 -4.26
CA SER A 276 -30.20 -36.23 -3.62
C SER A 276 -30.09 -36.21 -2.09
N LYS A 277 -29.21 -35.38 -1.53
CA LYS A 277 -28.92 -35.35 -0.08
C LYS A 277 -30.00 -34.67 0.75
N PRO A 278 -30.20 -35.09 2.02
CA PRO A 278 -31.07 -34.38 2.96
C PRO A 278 -30.53 -32.98 3.27
N VAL A 279 -31.46 -32.04 3.46
CA VAL A 279 -31.14 -30.62 3.66
C VAL A 279 -31.80 -30.09 4.92
N VAL A 280 -31.07 -29.30 5.70
CA VAL A 280 -31.65 -28.43 6.73
C VAL A 280 -31.52 -26.99 6.25
N ALA A 281 -32.60 -26.23 6.26
CA ALA A 281 -32.59 -24.84 5.80
C ALA A 281 -33.21 -23.91 6.85
N ILE A 282 -32.52 -22.80 7.11
CA ILE A 282 -33.02 -21.70 7.94
C ILE A 282 -32.99 -20.40 7.14
N PHE A 283 -34.18 -19.83 6.98
CA PHE A 283 -34.40 -18.49 6.46
C PHE A 283 -34.88 -17.64 7.62
N LEU A 284 -33.98 -16.86 8.23
CA LEU A 284 -34.31 -16.08 9.43
C LEU A 284 -35.51 -15.16 9.17
N GLY A 285 -36.44 -15.10 10.11
CA GLY A 285 -37.71 -14.39 9.96
C GLY A 285 -38.87 -15.24 9.42
N GLU A 286 -38.62 -16.47 8.95
CA GLU A 286 -39.67 -17.44 8.64
C GLU A 286 -39.95 -18.33 9.86
N LYS A 287 -41.24 -18.56 10.18
CA LYS A 287 -41.67 -19.53 11.19
C LYS A 287 -42.33 -20.74 10.51
N PRO A 288 -41.54 -21.78 10.14
CA PRO A 288 -42.08 -22.93 9.42
C PRO A 288 -43.01 -23.78 10.30
N GLU A 289 -44.19 -24.12 9.79
CA GLU A 289 -45.16 -25.00 10.48
C GLU A 289 -44.93 -26.49 10.18
N ALA A 290 -44.15 -26.80 9.15
CA ALA A 290 -43.86 -28.16 8.71
C ALA A 290 -42.53 -28.23 7.93
N HIS A 291 -41.98 -29.43 7.81
CA HIS A 291 -40.91 -29.75 6.87
C HIS A 291 -41.49 -30.21 5.53
N GLU A 292 -40.73 -30.08 4.45
CA GLU A 292 -41.21 -30.42 3.09
C GLU A 292 -40.26 -31.40 2.40
N GLY A 293 -40.75 -32.60 2.10
CA GLY A 293 -39.97 -33.65 1.44
C GLY A 293 -38.71 -33.98 2.24
N LYS A 294 -37.55 -33.64 1.67
CA LYS A 294 -36.22 -33.83 2.29
C LYS A 294 -35.58 -32.53 2.79
N VAL A 295 -36.31 -31.43 2.71
CA VAL A 295 -35.86 -30.11 3.17
C VAL A 295 -36.53 -29.83 4.51
N TYR A 296 -35.72 -29.91 5.57
CA TYR A 296 -36.12 -29.67 6.93
C TYR A 296 -35.95 -28.18 7.25
N LEU A 297 -37.07 -27.46 7.25
CA LEU A 297 -37.11 -26.04 7.58
C LEU A 297 -36.99 -25.84 9.09
N ALA A 298 -35.97 -25.09 9.52
CA ALA A 298 -35.72 -24.74 10.90
C ALA A 298 -36.12 -23.28 11.19
N HIS A 299 -36.50 -23.02 12.43
CA HIS A 299 -36.86 -21.70 12.95
C HIS A 299 -35.66 -21.03 13.65
N THR A 300 -34.78 -21.80 14.29
CA THR A 300 -33.60 -21.29 15.01
C THR A 300 -32.30 -21.92 14.51
N LEU A 301 -31.17 -21.23 14.71
CA LEU A 301 -29.83 -21.70 14.39
C LEU A 301 -29.50 -22.97 15.21
N GLU A 302 -29.94 -23.03 16.47
CA GLU A 302 -29.84 -24.24 17.28
C GLU A 302 -30.63 -25.40 16.67
N GLU A 303 -31.90 -25.20 16.31
CA GLU A 303 -32.70 -26.24 15.67
C GLU A 303 -32.05 -26.73 14.37
N THR A 304 -31.48 -25.81 13.59
CA THR A 304 -30.72 -26.13 12.37
C THR A 304 -29.59 -27.10 12.66
N ALA A 305 -28.75 -26.78 13.65
CA ALA A 305 -27.63 -27.63 14.06
C ALA A 305 -28.09 -29.00 14.58
N ARG A 306 -29.15 -29.05 15.39
CA ARG A 306 -29.64 -30.31 15.97
C ARG A 306 -30.24 -31.24 14.91
N ILE A 307 -31.05 -30.71 13.99
CA ILE A 307 -31.59 -31.50 12.87
C ILE A 307 -30.43 -32.00 12.00
N ALA A 308 -29.42 -31.17 11.72
CA ALA A 308 -28.27 -31.56 10.91
C ALA A 308 -27.49 -32.73 11.53
N VAL A 309 -27.27 -32.69 12.85
CA VAL A 309 -26.60 -33.78 13.59
C VAL A 309 -27.43 -35.05 13.59
N ASP A 310 -28.74 -34.98 13.83
CA ASP A 310 -29.61 -36.15 13.79
C ASP A 310 -29.60 -36.79 12.39
N LEU A 311 -29.76 -35.99 11.33
CA LEU A 311 -29.68 -36.48 9.94
C LEU A 311 -28.31 -37.09 9.60
N ALA A 312 -27.22 -36.48 10.06
CA ALA A 312 -25.86 -36.93 9.80
C ALA A 312 -25.52 -38.25 10.52
N ASN A 313 -26.24 -38.53 11.61
CA ASN A 313 -26.16 -39.79 12.35
C ASN A 313 -27.21 -40.82 11.90
N GLU A 314 -27.97 -40.53 10.83
CA GLU A 314 -29.11 -41.34 10.36
C GLU A 314 -30.21 -41.53 11.42
N GLU A 315 -30.31 -40.62 12.38
CA GLU A 315 -31.35 -40.61 13.41
C GLU A 315 -32.65 -39.95 12.91
N PRO A 316 -33.83 -40.39 13.36
CA PRO A 316 -35.09 -39.77 12.96
C PRO A 316 -35.20 -38.32 13.45
N VAL A 317 -35.56 -37.41 12.54
CA VAL A 317 -35.85 -36.01 12.88
C VAL A 317 -37.04 -35.95 13.85
N LYS A 318 -36.86 -35.26 14.98
CA LYS A 318 -37.88 -35.09 16.01
C LYS A 318 -38.97 -34.12 15.55
N ALA A 319 -40.18 -34.31 16.05
CA ALA A 319 -41.27 -33.37 15.80
C ALA A 319 -40.98 -31.97 16.38
N ASN A 320 -40.17 -31.88 17.44
CA ASN A 320 -39.84 -30.63 18.10
C ASN A 320 -38.46 -30.71 18.77
N TYR A 321 -37.61 -29.73 18.51
CA TYR A 321 -36.26 -29.62 19.08
C TYR A 321 -36.16 -28.59 20.21
N PHE A 322 -37.25 -27.88 20.52
CA PHE A 322 -37.29 -26.84 21.53
C PHE A 322 -37.13 -27.44 22.93
N GLU A 323 -36.08 -26.98 23.62
CA GLU A 323 -35.83 -27.32 25.02
C GLU A 323 -36.09 -26.11 25.90
N ARG A 324 -36.75 -26.33 27.04
CA ARG A 324 -37.06 -25.25 27.96
C ARG A 324 -35.87 -25.00 28.88
N VAL A 325 -35.27 -23.80 28.80
CA VAL A 325 -34.22 -23.38 29.72
C VAL A 325 -34.77 -23.25 31.14
N GLU A 326 -34.01 -23.77 32.11
CA GLU A 326 -34.29 -23.60 33.53
C GLU A 326 -34.18 -22.12 33.92
N THR A 327 -35.24 -21.57 34.49
CA THR A 327 -35.22 -20.19 34.98
C THR A 327 -34.47 -20.12 36.31
N PRO A 328 -33.44 -19.27 36.46
CA PRO A 328 -32.74 -19.08 37.72
C PRO A 328 -33.70 -18.64 38.84
N ASP A 329 -33.42 -19.05 40.08
CA ASP A 329 -34.20 -18.65 41.26
C ASP A 329 -33.85 -17.21 41.68
N VAL A 330 -34.30 -16.25 40.88
CA VAL A 330 -34.10 -14.81 41.07
C VAL A 330 -35.40 -14.02 40.88
N PRO A 331 -35.51 -12.80 41.44
CA PRO A 331 -36.71 -11.97 41.29
C PRO A 331 -37.06 -11.73 39.81
N LYS A 332 -38.33 -11.97 39.46
CA LYS A 332 -38.85 -11.57 38.14
C LYS A 332 -38.79 -10.05 38.01
N LEU A 333 -38.44 -9.59 36.80
CA LEU A 333 -38.42 -8.17 36.50
C LEU A 333 -39.83 -7.56 36.54
N ALA A 334 -39.90 -6.29 36.93
CA ALA A 334 -41.14 -5.53 36.90
C ALA A 334 -41.68 -5.37 35.46
N GLU A 335 -42.98 -5.11 35.33
CA GLU A 335 -43.68 -5.07 34.04
C GLU A 335 -43.17 -3.95 33.11
N ASP A 336 -42.66 -2.86 33.66
CA ASP A 336 -42.07 -1.72 32.94
C ASP A 336 -40.65 -1.97 32.43
N LYS A 337 -39.97 -3.04 32.88
CA LYS A 337 -38.60 -3.34 32.46
C LYS A 337 -38.54 -4.08 31.12
N VAL A 338 -37.52 -3.82 30.32
CA VAL A 338 -37.36 -4.35 28.95
C VAL A 338 -36.03 -5.07 28.76
N VAL A 339 -35.91 -5.80 27.65
CA VAL A 339 -34.69 -6.50 27.22
C VAL A 339 -33.98 -5.65 26.16
N LYS A 340 -32.66 -5.46 26.32
CA LYS A 340 -31.78 -4.77 25.38
C LYS A 340 -30.73 -5.75 24.83
N GLY A 341 -30.76 -6.03 23.53
CA GLY A 341 -29.83 -6.92 22.84
C GLY A 341 -28.66 -6.14 22.21
N LEU A 342 -27.42 -6.46 22.58
CA LEU A 342 -26.19 -5.81 22.14
C LEU A 342 -25.27 -6.83 21.47
N TYR A 343 -25.47 -7.04 20.17
CA TYR A 343 -24.83 -8.12 19.43
C TYR A 343 -23.68 -7.60 18.57
N SER A 344 -22.56 -8.33 18.55
CA SER A 344 -21.50 -8.12 17.55
C SER A 344 -21.74 -8.94 16.27
N GLY A 345 -22.62 -9.95 16.33
CA GLY A 345 -23.02 -10.73 15.16
C GLY A 345 -24.43 -10.40 14.66
N GLY A 346 -24.53 -9.81 13.47
CA GLY A 346 -25.83 -9.41 12.90
C GLY A 346 -26.85 -10.52 12.70
N THR A 347 -26.42 -11.75 12.41
CA THR A 347 -27.34 -12.89 12.30
C THR A 347 -27.88 -13.34 13.66
N LEU A 348 -27.03 -13.30 14.70
CA LEU A 348 -27.44 -13.58 16.08
C LEU A 348 -28.40 -12.51 16.58
N ALA A 349 -28.15 -11.24 16.21
CA ALA A 349 -29.04 -10.13 16.46
C ALA A 349 -30.40 -10.34 15.77
N ALA A 350 -30.43 -10.76 14.50
CA ALA A 350 -31.64 -11.06 13.74
C ALA A 350 -32.49 -12.16 14.38
N GLU A 351 -31.87 -13.27 14.81
CA GLU A 351 -32.56 -14.34 15.53
C GLU A 351 -33.12 -13.83 16.86
N ALA A 352 -32.35 -13.04 17.62
CA ALA A 352 -32.80 -12.49 18.90
C ALA A 352 -33.98 -11.53 18.74
N GLY A 353 -33.90 -10.59 17.78
CA GLY A 353 -34.98 -9.66 17.47
C GLY A 353 -36.26 -10.37 17.05
N MET A 354 -36.15 -11.42 16.23
CA MET A 354 -37.26 -12.24 15.79
C MET A 354 -37.95 -12.94 16.97
N LEU A 355 -37.19 -13.66 17.80
CA LEU A 355 -37.74 -14.42 18.93
C LEU A 355 -38.32 -13.50 20.02
N ILE A 356 -37.71 -12.35 20.29
CA ILE A 356 -38.25 -11.35 21.23
C ILE A 356 -39.55 -10.76 20.69
N SER A 357 -39.58 -10.37 19.42
CA SER A 357 -40.78 -9.82 18.79
C SER A 357 -41.93 -10.82 18.79
N GLU A 358 -41.65 -12.09 18.51
CA GLU A 358 -42.66 -13.14 18.56
C GLU A 358 -43.22 -13.35 19.97
N ALA A 359 -42.34 -13.53 20.96
CA ALA A 359 -42.75 -13.82 22.34
C ALA A 359 -43.61 -12.72 22.96
N LEU A 360 -43.41 -11.48 22.52
CA LEU A 360 -44.06 -10.28 23.05
C LEU A 360 -45.11 -9.69 22.10
N ASN A 361 -45.35 -10.31 20.93
CA ASN A 361 -46.22 -9.80 19.86
C ASN A 361 -45.91 -8.34 19.45
N LEU A 362 -44.63 -8.03 19.21
CA LEU A 362 -44.17 -6.72 18.73
C LEU A 362 -44.24 -6.63 17.19
N GLU A 363 -43.90 -5.46 16.64
CA GLU A 363 -44.04 -5.08 15.22
C GLU A 363 -43.10 -5.82 14.24
N GLY A 364 -42.34 -6.82 14.71
CA GLY A 364 -41.39 -7.57 13.90
C GLY A 364 -40.01 -6.92 13.82
N LEU A 365 -39.18 -7.45 12.93
CA LEU A 365 -37.87 -6.89 12.63
C LEU A 365 -38.02 -5.53 11.92
N VAL A 366 -37.23 -4.55 12.31
CA VAL A 366 -37.21 -3.22 11.68
C VAL A 366 -36.02 -3.09 10.74
N LYS A 367 -36.16 -2.26 9.70
CA LYS A 367 -35.05 -1.81 8.84
C LYS A 367 -34.67 -0.38 9.23
N GLN A 368 -34.23 -0.19 10.46
CA GLN A 368 -33.70 1.09 10.94
C GLN A 368 -32.20 0.91 11.18
N GLU A 369 -31.37 1.85 10.73
CA GLU A 369 -29.91 1.75 10.80
C GLU A 369 -29.42 1.32 12.20
N GLY A 370 -28.62 0.24 12.25
CA GLY A 370 -28.11 -0.39 13.47
C GLY A 370 -29.12 -1.16 14.34
N TYR A 371 -30.43 -0.94 14.19
CA TYR A 371 -31.47 -1.60 14.99
C TYR A 371 -32.14 -2.73 14.21
N ILE A 372 -32.12 -3.91 14.81
CA ILE A 372 -32.84 -5.10 14.36
C ILE A 372 -34.26 -5.13 14.94
N LEU A 373 -34.42 -4.68 16.19
CA LEU A 373 -35.70 -4.47 16.86
C LEU A 373 -35.63 -3.13 17.59
N HIS A 374 -36.66 -2.30 17.45
CA HIS A 374 -36.81 -1.05 18.18
C HIS A 374 -38.30 -0.78 18.42
N SER A 375 -38.86 -1.37 19.48
CA SER A 375 -40.30 -1.30 19.74
C SER A 375 -40.60 -1.31 21.23
N HIS A 376 -41.39 -0.34 21.70
CA HIS A 376 -41.84 -0.25 23.10
C HIS A 376 -40.70 -0.34 24.14
N GLY A 377 -39.52 0.19 23.81
CA GLY A 377 -38.32 0.13 24.63
C GLY A 377 -37.52 -1.17 24.50
N TYR A 378 -38.01 -2.20 23.81
CA TYR A 378 -37.20 -3.37 23.46
C TYR A 378 -36.31 -3.03 22.27
N ASP A 379 -35.01 -3.11 22.49
CA ASP A 379 -34.01 -2.83 21.48
C ASP A 379 -33.17 -4.09 21.23
N VAL A 380 -32.91 -4.42 19.97
CA VAL A 380 -31.86 -5.37 19.59
C VAL A 380 -31.02 -4.69 18.52
N ILE A 381 -29.73 -4.58 18.76
CA ILE A 381 -28.79 -3.80 17.96
C ILE A 381 -27.77 -4.75 17.35
N ASP A 382 -27.54 -4.59 16.05
CA ASP A 382 -26.38 -5.13 15.35
C ASP A 382 -25.26 -4.10 15.43
N LEU A 383 -24.33 -4.28 16.38
CA LEU A 383 -23.20 -3.38 16.55
C LEU A 383 -22.19 -3.49 15.41
N GLY A 384 -22.29 -4.53 14.57
CA GLY A 384 -21.47 -4.71 13.36
C GLY A 384 -21.93 -3.88 12.16
N ASP A 385 -23.11 -3.26 12.23
CA ASP A 385 -23.65 -2.42 11.16
C ASP A 385 -22.76 -1.20 10.88
N ASP A 386 -22.73 -0.76 9.62
CA ASP A 386 -21.87 0.31 9.11
C ASP A 386 -21.91 1.58 9.96
N ILE A 387 -23.06 1.91 10.56
CA ILE A 387 -23.17 3.12 11.39
C ILE A 387 -22.28 3.11 12.64
N TYR A 388 -21.90 1.92 13.11
CA TYR A 388 -21.06 1.71 14.29
C TYR A 388 -19.60 1.39 13.93
N THR A 389 -19.35 0.97 12.69
CA THR A 389 -18.03 0.53 12.20
C THR A 389 -17.38 1.52 11.24
N GLN A 390 -18.08 2.58 10.82
CA GLN A 390 -17.46 3.67 10.05
C GLN A 390 -16.31 4.32 10.82
N GLY A 391 -15.08 4.11 10.33
CA GLY A 391 -13.85 4.62 10.94
C GLY A 391 -13.43 3.90 12.23
N LYS A 392 -14.06 2.76 12.58
CA LYS A 392 -13.77 1.95 13.78
C LYS A 392 -13.70 0.45 13.45
N PRO A 393 -12.89 -0.35 14.16
CA PRO A 393 -12.85 -1.78 13.87
C PRO A 393 -14.20 -2.44 14.18
N HIS A 394 -14.50 -3.54 13.50
CA HIS A 394 -15.71 -4.31 13.77
C HIS A 394 -15.77 -4.77 15.24
N PRO A 395 -16.93 -4.77 15.92
CA PRO A 395 -17.02 -5.06 17.36
C PRO A 395 -16.63 -6.49 17.79
N MET A 396 -16.46 -7.40 16.83
CA MET A 396 -15.86 -8.72 17.09
C MET A 396 -14.34 -8.64 17.33
N ILE A 397 -13.70 -7.61 16.80
CA ILE A 397 -12.26 -7.34 16.92
C ILE A 397 -12.02 -6.34 18.04
N ASP A 398 -12.86 -5.32 18.16
CA ASP A 398 -12.67 -4.23 19.11
C ASP A 398 -13.86 -4.07 20.08
N PRO A 399 -13.61 -3.95 21.40
CA PRO A 399 -14.67 -3.91 22.39
C PRO A 399 -15.29 -2.52 22.61
N GLU A 400 -14.72 -1.43 22.10
CA GLU A 400 -15.02 -0.05 22.52
C GLU A 400 -16.52 0.29 22.38
N VAL A 401 -17.08 0.04 21.20
CA VAL A 401 -18.50 0.31 20.92
C VAL A 401 -19.41 -0.52 21.83
N ARG A 402 -19.01 -1.77 22.11
CA ARG A 402 -19.77 -2.69 22.96
C ARG A 402 -19.79 -2.21 24.40
N ILE A 403 -18.63 -1.81 24.93
CA ILE A 403 -18.46 -1.25 26.27
C ILE A 403 -19.35 -0.02 26.44
N LYS A 404 -19.26 0.94 25.51
CA LYS A 404 -20.06 2.16 25.54
C LYS A 404 -21.56 1.86 25.54
N LYS A 405 -22.03 0.93 24.71
CA LYS A 405 -23.45 0.56 24.66
C LYS A 405 -23.93 -0.17 25.90
N ILE A 406 -23.08 -0.99 26.53
CA ILE A 406 -23.37 -1.58 27.84
C ILE A 406 -23.55 -0.47 28.88
N GLU A 407 -22.67 0.52 28.90
CA GLU A 407 -22.76 1.65 29.83
C GLU A 407 -24.01 2.51 29.59
N ASP A 408 -24.31 2.86 28.33
CA ASP A 408 -25.49 3.64 27.94
C ASP A 408 -26.79 2.94 28.41
N TYR A 409 -26.96 1.66 28.05
CA TYR A 409 -28.17 0.91 28.41
C TYR A 409 -28.23 0.50 29.88
N ALA A 410 -27.08 0.42 30.56
CA ALA A 410 -27.04 0.27 32.00
C ALA A 410 -27.56 1.51 32.73
N GLN A 411 -27.51 2.71 32.14
CA GLN A 411 -28.08 3.92 32.75
C GLN A 411 -29.58 4.09 32.49
N ASP A 412 -30.12 3.44 31.46
CA ASP A 412 -31.56 3.45 31.16
C ASP A 412 -32.36 2.73 32.27
N GLU A 413 -33.23 3.47 32.95
CA GLU A 413 -34.05 2.96 34.04
C GLU A 413 -35.02 1.85 33.60
N GLN A 414 -35.38 1.79 32.32
CA GLN A 414 -36.25 0.75 31.77
C GLN A 414 -35.50 -0.57 31.51
N THR A 415 -34.17 -0.55 31.39
CA THR A 415 -33.40 -1.77 31.13
C THR A 415 -33.47 -2.72 32.33
N GLY A 416 -34.00 -3.93 32.11
CA GLY A 416 -34.00 -5.01 33.09
C GLY A 416 -33.08 -6.18 32.71
N VAL A 417 -32.85 -6.39 31.40
CA VAL A 417 -31.88 -7.37 30.89
C VAL A 417 -31.02 -6.73 29.81
N ILE A 418 -29.70 -6.91 29.90
CA ILE A 418 -28.77 -6.74 28.78
C ILE A 418 -28.40 -8.13 28.26
N LEU A 419 -28.79 -8.40 27.02
CA LEU A 419 -28.53 -9.64 26.28
C LEU A 419 -27.41 -9.40 25.27
N PHE A 420 -26.38 -10.23 25.23
CA PHE A 420 -25.25 -10.03 24.32
C PHE A 420 -24.57 -11.35 23.90
N ASP A 421 -23.76 -11.31 22.85
CA ASP A 421 -22.99 -12.44 22.34
C ASP A 421 -21.48 -12.31 22.62
N VAL A 422 -20.77 -13.42 22.71
CA VAL A 422 -19.31 -13.44 22.64
C VAL A 422 -18.92 -14.43 21.56
N VAL A 423 -18.50 -13.92 20.41
CA VAL A 423 -18.06 -14.73 19.27
C VAL A 423 -16.56 -14.97 19.36
N LEU A 424 -16.15 -16.24 19.40
CA LEU A 424 -14.76 -16.68 19.48
C LEU A 424 -14.22 -17.09 18.10
N GLY A 425 -12.97 -17.55 18.05
CA GLY A 425 -12.33 -18.07 16.85
C GLY A 425 -11.24 -17.16 16.30
N TYR A 426 -10.67 -17.54 15.16
CA TYR A 426 -9.69 -16.71 14.44
C TYR A 426 -10.35 -15.42 13.96
N GLY A 427 -9.56 -14.34 13.90
CA GLY A 427 -10.02 -13.00 13.55
C GLY A 427 -10.71 -12.25 14.69
N ALA A 428 -11.41 -12.93 15.62
CA ALA A 428 -12.01 -12.28 16.78
C ALA A 428 -10.97 -11.77 17.79
N HIS A 429 -11.37 -10.84 18.66
CA HIS A 429 -10.54 -10.31 19.73
C HIS A 429 -9.94 -11.43 20.60
N ALA A 430 -8.68 -11.27 21.02
CA ALA A 430 -7.94 -12.31 21.75
C ALA A 430 -8.53 -12.63 23.12
N ASP A 431 -9.13 -11.64 23.81
CA ASP A 431 -9.84 -11.82 25.08
C ASP A 431 -11.06 -10.87 25.22
N MET A 432 -12.11 -11.10 24.43
CA MET A 432 -13.31 -10.23 24.47
C MET A 432 -14.00 -10.27 25.84
N VAL A 433 -13.99 -11.42 26.52
CA VAL A 433 -14.57 -11.53 27.86
C VAL A 433 -13.83 -10.61 28.83
N GLY A 434 -12.50 -10.65 28.86
CA GLY A 434 -11.71 -9.77 29.71
C GLY A 434 -11.96 -8.30 29.46
N ALA A 435 -12.17 -7.90 28.20
CA ALA A 435 -12.47 -6.52 27.84
C ALA A 435 -13.85 -6.05 28.30
N LEU A 436 -14.88 -6.91 28.20
CA LEU A 436 -16.26 -6.52 28.56
C LEU A 436 -16.55 -6.59 30.07
N LEU A 437 -15.86 -7.47 30.80
CA LEU A 437 -16.13 -7.71 32.23
C LEU A 437 -16.10 -6.44 33.10
N PRO A 438 -15.12 -5.53 33.00
CA PRO A 438 -15.09 -4.31 33.81
C PRO A 438 -16.36 -3.45 33.64
N ALA A 439 -16.84 -3.29 32.40
CA ALA A 439 -18.04 -2.51 32.11
C ALA A 439 -19.31 -3.20 32.65
N ILE A 440 -19.38 -4.53 32.54
CA ILE A 440 -20.48 -5.34 33.09
C ILE A 440 -20.53 -5.22 34.62
N GLU A 441 -19.39 -5.39 35.29
CA GLU A 441 -19.31 -5.30 36.75
C GLU A 441 -19.65 -3.88 37.25
N ALA A 442 -19.17 -2.83 36.57
CA ALA A 442 -19.51 -1.45 36.89
C ALA A 442 -21.01 -1.17 36.70
N ALA A 443 -21.62 -1.68 35.63
CA ALA A 443 -23.05 -1.57 35.37
C ALA A 443 -23.89 -2.29 36.44
N GLN A 444 -23.50 -3.51 36.83
CA GLN A 444 -24.15 -4.26 37.91
C GLN A 444 -24.07 -3.52 39.25
N GLN A 445 -22.89 -3.00 39.62
CA GLN A 445 -22.69 -2.24 40.85
C GLN A 445 -23.52 -0.96 40.87
N THR A 446 -23.58 -0.24 39.74
CA THR A 446 -24.38 0.98 39.59
C THR A 446 -25.87 0.70 39.73
N ALA A 447 -26.37 -0.37 39.10
CA ALA A 447 -27.75 -0.79 39.24
C ALA A 447 -28.09 -1.20 40.69
N GLN A 448 -27.20 -1.94 41.35
CA GLN A 448 -27.35 -2.33 42.75
C GLN A 448 -27.37 -1.13 43.70
N ALA A 449 -26.49 -0.14 43.49
CA ALA A 449 -26.45 1.08 44.28
C ALA A 449 -27.74 1.93 44.12
N ALA A 450 -28.41 1.80 42.97
CA ALA A 450 -29.69 2.44 42.68
C ALA A 450 -30.92 1.60 43.07
N ASP A 451 -30.74 0.47 43.76
CA ASP A 451 -31.80 -0.50 44.10
C ASP A 451 -32.61 -0.98 42.88
N ARG A 452 -31.94 -1.07 41.71
CA ARG A 452 -32.51 -1.54 40.45
C ARG A 452 -31.98 -2.93 40.10
N THR A 453 -32.89 -3.82 39.71
CA THR A 453 -32.54 -5.13 39.18
C THR A 453 -32.12 -5.02 37.70
N LEU A 454 -30.87 -5.39 37.41
CA LEU A 454 -30.33 -5.47 36.06
C LEU A 454 -29.63 -6.83 35.89
N TYR A 455 -30.13 -7.64 34.97
CA TYR A 455 -29.53 -8.94 34.63
C TYR A 455 -28.70 -8.84 33.36
N PHE A 456 -27.61 -9.61 33.32
CA PHE A 456 -26.82 -9.82 32.12
C PHE A 456 -27.03 -11.26 31.65
N VAL A 457 -27.38 -11.43 30.38
CA VAL A 457 -27.56 -12.74 29.74
C VAL A 457 -26.65 -12.80 28.53
N ALA A 458 -25.91 -13.90 28.36
CA ALA A 458 -24.98 -14.05 27.25
C ALA A 458 -25.10 -15.40 26.54
N THR A 459 -24.72 -15.41 25.27
CA THR A 459 -24.34 -16.62 24.54
C THR A 459 -22.86 -16.55 24.15
N VAL A 460 -22.18 -17.69 24.11
CA VAL A 460 -20.80 -17.79 23.60
C VAL A 460 -20.81 -18.64 22.33
N CYS A 461 -20.52 -18.02 21.19
CA CYS A 461 -20.43 -18.69 19.89
C CYS A 461 -18.97 -19.13 19.68
N GLY A 462 -18.65 -20.39 19.99
CA GLY A 462 -17.31 -20.93 19.82
C GLY A 462 -17.16 -22.39 20.24
N THR A 463 -15.94 -22.92 20.15
CA THR A 463 -15.57 -24.28 20.58
C THR A 463 -14.43 -24.27 21.60
N GLU A 464 -14.18 -25.42 22.23
CA GLU A 464 -13.01 -25.60 23.11
C GLU A 464 -11.67 -25.57 22.35
N LYS A 465 -11.73 -25.69 21.01
CA LYS A 465 -10.57 -25.72 20.12
C LYS A 465 -10.18 -24.32 19.62
N ASP A 466 -11.05 -23.33 19.82
CA ASP A 466 -10.76 -21.94 19.46
C ASP A 466 -9.62 -21.37 20.31
N PRO A 467 -8.84 -20.40 19.80
CA PRO A 467 -7.73 -19.78 20.52
C PRO A 467 -8.12 -19.24 21.91
N GLN A 468 -9.34 -18.70 22.05
CA GLN A 468 -9.86 -18.10 23.27
C GLN A 468 -10.47 -19.12 24.26
N ASN A 469 -10.70 -20.36 23.84
CA ASN A 469 -11.36 -21.44 24.58
C ASN A 469 -12.80 -21.15 25.07
N TYR A 470 -13.79 -21.84 24.49
CA TYR A 470 -15.20 -21.73 24.87
C TYR A 470 -15.48 -21.91 26.38
N GLN A 471 -14.95 -22.96 27.00
CA GLN A 471 -15.29 -23.29 28.39
C GLN A 471 -14.73 -22.26 29.38
N GLU A 472 -13.55 -21.72 29.09
CA GLU A 472 -12.95 -20.63 29.85
C GLU A 472 -13.79 -19.35 29.78
N ALA A 473 -14.18 -18.94 28.57
CA ALA A 473 -15.04 -17.78 28.35
C ALA A 473 -16.37 -17.88 29.13
N VAL A 474 -17.04 -19.04 29.03
CA VAL A 474 -18.29 -19.32 29.75
C VAL A 474 -18.10 -19.23 31.28
N ASN A 475 -17.01 -19.82 31.80
CA ASN A 475 -16.75 -19.84 33.24
C ASN A 475 -16.49 -18.44 33.80
N ARG A 476 -15.73 -17.61 33.08
CA ARG A 476 -15.41 -16.23 33.47
C ARG A 476 -16.65 -15.35 33.49
N LEU A 477 -17.51 -15.43 32.48
CA LEU A 477 -18.79 -14.72 32.45
C LEU A 477 -19.71 -15.13 33.61
N LYS A 478 -19.84 -16.45 33.87
CA LYS A 478 -20.64 -16.94 35.01
C LYS A 478 -20.09 -16.46 36.36
N ALA A 479 -18.76 -16.41 36.53
CA ALA A 479 -18.13 -15.92 37.75
C ALA A 479 -18.44 -14.44 38.02
N ALA A 480 -18.67 -13.64 36.98
CA ALA A 480 -19.10 -12.24 37.07
C ALA A 480 -20.62 -12.05 37.15
N GLY A 481 -21.38 -13.11 37.44
CA GLY A 481 -22.83 -13.05 37.61
C GLY A 481 -23.62 -12.91 36.29
N VAL A 482 -23.00 -13.17 35.14
CA VAL A 482 -23.70 -13.24 33.84
C VAL A 482 -24.35 -14.61 33.70
N TYR A 483 -25.62 -14.63 33.28
CA TYR A 483 -26.31 -15.87 32.93
C TYR A 483 -25.95 -16.30 31.51
N VAL A 484 -25.17 -17.37 31.38
CA VAL A 484 -24.71 -17.85 30.08
C VAL A 484 -25.51 -19.07 29.62
N ALA A 485 -26.16 -18.95 28.47
CA ALA A 485 -26.90 -20.03 27.80
C ALA A 485 -26.05 -20.68 26.70
N PRO A 486 -26.32 -21.94 26.32
CA PRO A 486 -25.50 -22.71 25.38
C PRO A 486 -25.75 -22.40 23.89
N SER A 487 -26.79 -21.64 23.57
CA SER A 487 -27.13 -21.14 22.24
C SER A 487 -27.73 -19.74 22.33
N ASN A 488 -27.72 -19.00 21.21
CA ASN A 488 -28.37 -17.71 21.13
C ASN A 488 -29.89 -17.79 21.37
N ALA A 489 -30.58 -18.76 20.77
CA ALA A 489 -32.02 -18.99 21.00
C ALA A 489 -32.35 -19.24 22.48
N GLN A 490 -31.51 -20.02 23.18
CA GLN A 490 -31.68 -20.26 24.62
C GLN A 490 -31.33 -19.03 25.47
N ALA A 491 -30.37 -18.20 25.05
CA ALA A 491 -30.07 -16.93 25.72
C ALA A 491 -31.27 -15.98 25.65
N VAL A 492 -31.93 -15.90 24.50
CA VAL A 492 -33.17 -15.12 24.31
C VAL A 492 -34.30 -15.69 25.17
N GLN A 493 -34.49 -17.01 25.19
CA GLN A 493 -35.48 -17.67 26.03
C GLN A 493 -35.26 -17.36 27.51
N LEU A 494 -34.01 -17.34 27.97
CA LEU A 494 -33.65 -17.01 29.34
C LEU A 494 -33.92 -15.53 29.68
N ALA A 495 -33.55 -14.61 28.79
CA ALA A 495 -33.85 -13.18 28.95
C ALA A 495 -35.36 -12.92 29.06
N LEU A 496 -36.16 -13.58 28.22
CA LEU A 496 -37.62 -13.49 28.25
C LEU A 496 -38.21 -14.13 29.50
N ALA A 497 -37.66 -15.26 29.97
CA ALA A 497 -38.09 -15.89 31.21
C ALA A 497 -37.86 -14.99 32.45
N LEU A 498 -36.72 -14.28 32.51
CA LEU A 498 -36.43 -13.28 33.55
C LEU A 498 -37.41 -12.08 33.50
N LYS A 499 -37.87 -11.72 32.29
CA LYS A 499 -38.94 -10.74 32.05
C LYS A 499 -40.35 -11.27 32.36
N GLY A 500 -40.51 -12.58 32.51
CA GLY A 500 -41.80 -13.25 32.76
C GLY A 500 -42.58 -13.60 31.50
N ALA A 501 -41.98 -13.48 30.31
CA ALA A 501 -42.51 -13.95 29.04
C ALA A 501 -42.04 -15.39 28.75
N THR A 502 -42.71 -16.09 27.83
CA THR A 502 -42.40 -17.47 27.46
C THR A 502 -42.42 -17.65 25.96
N LEU A 503 -41.43 -18.37 25.43
CA LEU A 503 -41.43 -18.91 24.07
C LEU A 503 -41.96 -20.35 24.05
N SER A 504 -42.47 -20.76 22.90
CA SER A 504 -42.86 -22.13 22.61
C SER A 504 -42.78 -22.42 21.12
N GLU A 505 -42.31 -23.61 20.76
CA GLU A 505 -42.37 -24.14 19.40
C GLU A 505 -43.48 -25.19 19.26
N ALA A 506 -44.14 -25.21 18.10
CA ALA A 506 -45.10 -26.24 17.75
C ALA A 506 -44.40 -27.45 17.11
N ASP A 507 -45.04 -28.62 17.19
CA ASP A 507 -44.57 -29.82 16.49
C ASP A 507 -44.64 -29.63 14.97
N LYS A 508 -43.57 -29.97 14.26
CA LYS A 508 -43.46 -29.90 12.80
C LYS A 508 -43.63 -31.29 12.21
N ALA A 509 -44.63 -31.45 11.34
CA ALA A 509 -44.79 -32.67 10.55
C ALA A 509 -43.93 -32.61 9.27
N VAL A 510 -43.58 -33.77 8.72
CA VAL A 510 -42.94 -33.85 7.39
C VAL A 510 -44.02 -34.08 6.35
N ASN A 511 -44.23 -33.09 5.48
CA ASN A 511 -45.19 -33.17 4.38
C ASN A 511 -44.51 -33.60 3.07
N ASP A 512 -45.23 -34.28 2.18
CA ASP A 512 -44.70 -34.60 0.85
C ASP A 512 -44.50 -33.32 0.02
N TYR A 513 -43.35 -33.20 -0.66
CA TYR A 513 -43.11 -32.10 -1.61
C TYR A 513 -43.88 -32.33 -2.92
N THR A 514 -44.76 -31.39 -3.28
CA THR A 514 -45.62 -31.47 -4.47
C THR A 514 -45.24 -30.49 -5.59
N GLY A 515 -44.20 -29.68 -5.38
CA GLY A 515 -43.70 -28.72 -6.37
C GLY A 515 -42.89 -29.38 -7.50
N SER A 516 -42.51 -28.59 -8.50
CA SER A 516 -41.64 -29.04 -9.59
C SER A 516 -40.18 -29.16 -9.12
N LYS A 517 -39.43 -30.07 -9.75
CA LYS A 517 -37.98 -30.21 -9.59
C LYS A 517 -37.26 -29.71 -10.84
N VAL A 518 -36.00 -29.33 -10.69
CA VAL A 518 -35.11 -28.88 -11.77
C VAL A 518 -34.00 -29.89 -12.01
N GLU A 519 -33.38 -29.84 -13.19
CA GLU A 519 -32.15 -30.58 -13.45
C GLU A 519 -31.01 -29.95 -12.65
N VAL A 520 -30.31 -30.76 -11.86
CA VAL A 520 -29.16 -30.30 -11.06
C VAL A 520 -27.96 -30.10 -12.00
N PRO A 521 -27.37 -28.89 -12.08
CA PRO A 521 -26.23 -28.63 -12.95
C PRO A 521 -25.00 -29.50 -12.63
N THR A 522 -24.13 -29.68 -13.62
CA THR A 522 -22.82 -30.31 -13.40
C THR A 522 -21.86 -29.32 -12.76
N VAL A 523 -21.20 -29.73 -11.67
CA VAL A 523 -20.15 -28.96 -11.02
C VAL A 523 -18.85 -28.98 -11.83
N SER A 524 -18.08 -27.90 -11.81
CA SER A 524 -16.78 -27.84 -12.48
C SER A 524 -15.72 -28.66 -11.75
N GLU A 525 -14.69 -29.12 -12.47
CA GLU A 525 -13.55 -29.83 -11.86
C GLU A 525 -12.80 -28.95 -10.85
N LYS A 526 -12.68 -27.63 -11.10
CA LYS A 526 -11.99 -26.69 -10.20
C LYS A 526 -12.71 -26.55 -8.86
N VAL A 527 -14.04 -26.41 -8.89
CA VAL A 527 -14.85 -26.36 -7.67
C VAL A 527 -14.74 -27.68 -6.89
N MET A 528 -14.76 -28.83 -7.57
CA MET A 528 -14.56 -30.11 -6.91
C MET A 528 -13.16 -30.27 -6.33
N GLU A 529 -12.13 -29.78 -7.03
CA GLU A 529 -10.75 -29.77 -6.54
C GLU A 529 -10.62 -28.94 -5.26
N LEU A 530 -11.29 -27.79 -5.18
CA LEU A 530 -11.33 -26.96 -3.97
C LEU A 530 -11.91 -27.73 -2.77
N LEU A 531 -12.96 -28.53 -2.98
CA LEU A 531 -13.61 -29.29 -1.91
C LEU A 531 -12.91 -30.61 -1.56
N THR A 532 -12.10 -31.15 -2.46
CA THR A 532 -11.44 -32.46 -2.26
C THR A 532 -9.95 -32.35 -1.92
N THR A 533 -9.39 -31.14 -2.01
CA THR A 533 -8.00 -30.86 -1.65
C THR A 533 -7.91 -29.75 -0.62
N LYS A 534 -6.78 -29.66 0.08
CA LYS A 534 -6.53 -28.52 0.97
C LYS A 534 -6.28 -27.25 0.13
N PRO A 535 -6.85 -26.10 0.53
CA PRO A 535 -6.69 -24.85 -0.21
C PRO A 535 -5.25 -24.36 -0.19
N ARG A 536 -4.88 -23.69 -1.29
CA ARG A 536 -3.57 -23.09 -1.53
C ARG A 536 -3.82 -21.64 -1.93
N ILE A 537 -3.58 -20.76 -0.97
CA ILE A 537 -4.20 -19.44 -0.91
C ILE A 537 -3.17 -18.37 -1.25
N ILE A 538 -3.48 -17.47 -2.18
CA ILE A 538 -2.81 -16.18 -2.25
C ILE A 538 -3.57 -15.24 -1.32
N ASN A 539 -2.96 -14.89 -0.20
CA ASN A 539 -3.56 -13.98 0.78
C ASN A 539 -3.22 -12.54 0.44
N VAL A 540 -4.25 -11.74 0.17
CA VAL A 540 -4.17 -10.34 -0.26
C VAL A 540 -4.80 -9.48 0.83
N GLY A 541 -3.96 -8.78 1.60
CA GLY A 541 -4.36 -7.99 2.76
C GLY A 541 -3.78 -8.53 4.07
N LEU A 542 -4.63 -8.73 5.08
CA LEU A 542 -4.25 -9.06 6.45
C LEU A 542 -3.43 -10.34 6.54
N GLN A 543 -2.16 -10.21 6.96
CA GLN A 543 -1.26 -11.34 7.13
C GLN A 543 -1.71 -12.32 8.22
N SER A 544 -2.49 -11.87 9.22
CA SER A 544 -3.02 -12.70 10.31
C SER A 544 -3.94 -13.82 9.82
N PHE A 545 -4.60 -13.66 8.67
CA PHE A 545 -5.42 -14.72 8.07
C PHE A 545 -4.61 -15.96 7.66
N ASN A 546 -3.29 -15.82 7.51
CA ASN A 546 -2.41 -16.96 7.23
C ASN A 546 -2.25 -17.93 8.39
N GLU A 547 -2.50 -17.49 9.63
CA GLU A 547 -2.23 -18.28 10.84
C GLU A 547 -3.07 -19.56 10.86
N SER A 548 -4.39 -19.45 10.68
CA SER A 548 -5.28 -20.61 10.62
C SER A 548 -4.96 -21.50 9.42
N ILE A 549 -4.70 -20.91 8.25
CA ILE A 549 -4.42 -21.65 7.02
C ILE A 549 -3.20 -22.58 7.21
N LEU A 550 -2.11 -22.04 7.72
CA LEU A 550 -0.87 -22.79 7.95
C LEU A 550 -1.05 -23.83 9.07
N GLN A 551 -1.70 -23.45 10.17
CA GLN A 551 -1.89 -24.34 11.32
C GLN A 551 -2.72 -25.59 10.98
N TYR A 552 -3.72 -25.46 10.11
CA TYR A 552 -4.58 -26.58 9.69
C TYR A 552 -4.12 -27.24 8.37
N GLY A 553 -2.90 -26.92 7.93
CA GLY A 553 -2.16 -27.62 6.87
C GLY A 553 -2.53 -27.23 5.45
N GLY A 554 -3.11 -26.04 5.25
CA GLY A 554 -3.19 -25.38 3.96
C GLY A 554 -1.84 -24.75 3.59
N LYS A 555 -1.75 -24.23 2.37
CA LYS A 555 -0.60 -23.41 1.95
C LYS A 555 -1.06 -21.97 1.75
N THR A 556 -0.20 -21.02 2.03
CA THR A 556 -0.49 -19.62 1.74
C THR A 556 0.75 -18.85 1.29
N GLU A 557 0.57 -17.98 0.31
CA GLU A 557 1.54 -16.98 -0.14
C GLU A 557 1.02 -15.59 0.24
N GLN A 558 1.83 -14.80 0.93
CA GLN A 558 1.42 -13.46 1.35
C GLN A 558 1.72 -12.47 0.21
N PHE A 559 0.66 -11.85 -0.32
CA PHE A 559 0.77 -10.70 -1.20
C PHE A 559 0.56 -9.43 -0.38
N ASN A 560 1.65 -8.70 -0.11
CA ASN A 560 1.66 -7.40 0.54
C ASN A 560 1.16 -6.31 -0.43
N TRP A 561 -0.13 -6.38 -0.73
CA TRP A 561 -0.81 -5.47 -1.64
C TRP A 561 -0.78 -4.04 -1.11
N ARG A 562 -0.56 -3.10 -2.03
CA ARG A 562 -0.67 -1.66 -1.81
C ARG A 562 -1.45 -1.05 -2.98
N PRO A 563 -2.20 0.04 -2.76
CA PRO A 563 -2.86 0.71 -3.87
C PRO A 563 -1.81 1.23 -4.87
N ARG A 564 -2.00 0.92 -6.16
CA ARG A 564 -1.18 1.46 -7.25
C ARG A 564 -1.17 2.99 -7.17
N ALA A 565 -0.08 3.61 -7.62
CA ALA A 565 0.07 5.06 -7.64
C ALA A 565 -0.22 5.74 -6.31
N ASN A 566 0.13 5.07 -5.21
CA ASN A 566 -0.07 5.57 -3.85
C ASN A 566 -1.53 6.00 -3.63
N GLY A 567 -2.50 5.25 -4.16
CA GLY A 567 -3.94 5.55 -4.03
C GLY A 567 -4.43 6.75 -4.85
N ASN A 568 -3.60 7.37 -5.68
CA ASN A 568 -4.02 8.50 -6.52
C ASN A 568 -4.98 8.01 -7.63
N LYS A 569 -6.29 8.19 -7.40
CA LYS A 569 -7.37 7.71 -8.29
C LYS A 569 -7.20 8.16 -9.73
N LYS A 570 -6.75 9.39 -9.96
CA LYS A 570 -6.50 9.91 -11.31
C LYS A 570 -5.37 9.12 -11.97
N MET A 571 -4.27 8.89 -11.26
CA MET A 571 -3.13 8.14 -11.81
C MET A 571 -3.49 6.67 -12.04
N ILE A 572 -4.26 6.04 -11.15
CA ILE A 572 -4.76 4.68 -11.33
C ILE A 572 -5.58 4.58 -12.62
N ARG A 573 -6.55 5.48 -12.84
CA ARG A 573 -7.35 5.49 -14.08
C ARG A 573 -6.50 5.67 -15.33
N ILE A 574 -5.47 6.53 -15.28
CA ILE A 574 -4.53 6.70 -16.40
C ILE A 574 -3.77 5.41 -16.64
N LEU A 575 -3.20 4.80 -15.60
CA LEU A 575 -2.44 3.55 -15.72
C LEU A 575 -3.30 2.42 -16.27
N ASP A 576 -4.54 2.27 -15.78
CA ASP A 576 -5.50 1.28 -16.26
C ASP A 576 -5.83 1.51 -17.75
N ALA A 577 -6.08 2.75 -18.15
CA ALA A 577 -6.34 3.09 -19.56
C ALA A 577 -5.10 2.85 -20.46
N LEU A 578 -3.89 2.96 -19.91
CA LEU A 578 -2.65 2.68 -20.64
C LEU A 578 -2.39 1.18 -20.83
N GLU A 579 -3.06 0.29 -20.10
CA GLU A 579 -2.92 -1.16 -20.29
C GLU A 579 -3.32 -1.59 -21.71
N GLU A 580 -4.30 -0.91 -22.33
CA GLU A 580 -4.69 -1.13 -23.73
C GLU A 580 -3.58 -0.80 -24.74
N PHE A 581 -2.57 -0.03 -24.32
CA PHE A 581 -1.45 0.40 -25.14
C PHE A 581 -0.13 -0.29 -24.77
N ASP A 582 -0.13 -1.25 -23.85
CA ASP A 582 1.10 -1.77 -23.25
C ASP A 582 2.10 -2.35 -24.28
N GLU A 583 1.61 -3.11 -25.27
CA GLU A 583 2.45 -3.64 -26.35
C GLU A 583 3.13 -2.53 -27.16
N LYS A 584 2.38 -1.47 -27.47
CA LYS A 584 2.89 -0.30 -28.21
C LYS A 584 3.93 0.45 -27.39
N ILE A 585 3.64 0.74 -26.12
CA ILE A 585 4.54 1.48 -25.24
C ILE A 585 5.82 0.69 -25.01
N THR A 586 5.72 -0.63 -24.84
CA THR A 586 6.88 -1.52 -24.70
C THR A 586 7.78 -1.47 -25.93
N ALA A 587 7.22 -1.50 -27.15
CA ALA A 587 8.00 -1.37 -28.37
C ALA A 587 8.67 0.02 -28.52
N GLU A 588 7.95 1.09 -28.17
CA GLU A 588 8.48 2.46 -28.18
C GLU A 588 9.63 2.63 -27.16
N ASN A 589 9.45 2.12 -25.94
CA ASN A 589 10.47 2.15 -24.88
C ASN A 589 11.71 1.32 -25.25
N GLN A 590 11.53 0.16 -25.89
CA GLN A 590 12.64 -0.64 -26.41
C GLN A 590 13.47 0.15 -27.43
N ALA A 591 12.82 0.88 -28.35
CA ALA A 591 13.52 1.68 -29.35
C ALA A 591 14.35 2.82 -28.73
N VAL A 592 13.85 3.47 -27.67
CA VAL A 592 14.59 4.52 -26.94
C VAL A 592 15.77 3.91 -26.19
N THR A 593 15.56 2.83 -25.45
CA THR A 593 16.61 2.18 -24.66
C THR A 593 17.70 1.54 -25.53
N ASP A 594 17.36 1.07 -26.74
CA ASP A 594 18.35 0.62 -27.72
C ASP A 594 19.27 1.76 -28.20
N LYS A 595 18.74 2.97 -28.40
CA LYS A 595 19.58 4.13 -28.74
C LYS A 595 20.54 4.49 -27.60
N ILE A 596 20.06 4.44 -26.34
CA ILE A 596 20.90 4.68 -25.15
C ILE A 596 22.02 3.64 -25.07
N LYS A 597 21.67 2.34 -25.14
CA LYS A 597 22.59 1.21 -25.04
C LYS A 597 23.67 1.23 -26.14
N ASN A 598 23.29 1.60 -27.36
CA ASN A 598 24.17 1.59 -28.53
C ASN A 598 24.93 2.90 -28.76
N ALA A 599 24.75 3.91 -27.90
CA ALA A 599 25.41 5.20 -28.06
C ALA A 599 26.94 5.07 -28.06
N GLN A 600 27.61 5.96 -28.80
CA GLN A 600 29.07 5.93 -28.99
C GLN A 600 29.69 7.30 -28.64
N PRO A 601 29.76 7.66 -27.35
CA PRO A 601 30.31 8.93 -26.90
C PRO A 601 31.85 8.95 -26.96
N PHE A 602 32.39 9.97 -27.62
CA PHE A 602 33.82 10.27 -27.68
C PHE A 602 34.09 11.69 -27.18
N LEU A 603 35.07 11.83 -26.30
CA LEU A 603 35.61 13.14 -25.95
C LEU A 603 36.58 13.57 -27.05
N ILE A 604 36.21 14.61 -27.79
CA ILE A 604 36.93 15.02 -29.00
C ILE A 604 37.68 16.34 -28.85
N ASP A 605 37.27 17.24 -27.96
CA ASP A 605 37.92 18.54 -27.80
C ASP A 605 37.60 19.21 -26.45
N VAL A 606 38.32 20.29 -26.15
CA VAL A 606 38.00 21.26 -25.09
C VAL A 606 38.08 22.67 -25.66
N VAL A 607 36.98 23.42 -25.61
CA VAL A 607 36.88 24.73 -26.26
C VAL A 607 36.16 25.75 -25.37
N PRO A 608 36.34 27.06 -25.55
CA PRO A 608 35.52 28.06 -24.85
C PRO A 608 34.03 27.86 -25.17
N ALA A 609 33.15 27.94 -24.18
CA ALA A 609 31.71 27.70 -24.34
C ALA A 609 31.09 28.50 -25.50
N LYS A 610 31.46 29.79 -25.62
CA LYS A 610 30.99 30.67 -26.70
C LYS A 610 31.36 30.21 -28.11
N SER A 611 32.33 29.32 -28.28
CA SER A 611 32.71 28.81 -29.60
C SER A 611 31.74 27.75 -30.15
N VAL A 612 30.96 27.12 -29.26
CA VAL A 612 30.05 26.01 -29.60
C VAL A 612 28.61 26.26 -29.17
N ILE A 613 28.37 27.23 -28.30
CA ILE A 613 27.04 27.67 -27.85
C ILE A 613 26.79 29.08 -28.38
N ALA A 614 25.93 29.19 -29.40
CA ALA A 614 25.72 30.44 -30.13
C ALA A 614 25.05 31.52 -29.25
N GLU A 615 24.17 31.10 -28.35
CA GLU A 615 23.36 31.92 -27.44
C GLU A 615 24.22 32.76 -26.48
N LEU A 616 25.48 32.35 -26.25
CA LEU A 616 26.45 33.08 -25.43
C LEU A 616 27.12 34.25 -26.17
N ASN A 617 26.93 34.38 -27.49
CA ASN A 617 27.49 35.46 -28.31
C ASN A 617 26.46 36.52 -28.72
N GLU A 618 25.22 36.38 -28.28
CA GLU A 618 24.18 37.38 -28.54
C GLU A 618 24.51 38.73 -27.88
N SER A 619 23.82 39.78 -28.31
CA SER A 619 24.03 41.14 -27.77
C SER A 619 23.68 41.25 -26.29
N GLN A 620 22.73 40.45 -25.81
CA GLN A 620 22.39 40.35 -24.40
C GLN A 620 23.33 39.37 -23.70
N LYS A 621 23.93 39.81 -22.59
CA LYS A 621 24.77 38.96 -21.73
C LYS A 621 23.95 37.74 -21.31
N THR A 622 24.51 36.54 -21.45
CA THR A 622 23.80 35.29 -21.12
C THR A 622 24.64 34.43 -20.18
N LEU A 623 24.03 33.92 -19.12
CA LEU A 623 24.58 32.86 -18.27
C LEU A 623 23.70 31.63 -18.39
N LEU A 624 24.31 30.47 -18.62
CA LEU A 624 23.59 29.20 -18.51
C LEU A 624 23.46 28.79 -17.04
N HIS A 625 22.50 27.95 -16.70
CA HIS A 625 22.33 27.40 -15.35
C HIS A 625 21.81 25.96 -15.38
N ALA A 626 21.99 25.23 -14.27
CA ALA A 626 21.41 23.91 -14.09
C ALA A 626 19.89 23.96 -13.86
N GLY A 627 19.19 22.87 -14.16
CA GLY A 627 17.76 22.68 -13.89
C GLY A 627 16.81 23.27 -14.93
N PRO A 628 15.49 23.15 -14.71
CA PRO A 628 14.48 23.77 -15.57
C PRO A 628 14.55 25.31 -15.49
N PRO A 629 13.87 26.05 -16.41
CA PRO A 629 13.89 27.52 -16.43
C PRO A 629 13.61 28.14 -15.06
N ILE A 630 14.41 29.14 -14.68
CA ILE A 630 14.29 29.87 -13.41
C ILE A 630 14.72 31.33 -13.60
N GLN A 631 14.13 32.24 -12.83
CA GLN A 631 14.52 33.64 -12.81
C GLN A 631 15.51 33.94 -11.67
N TRP A 632 16.31 35.00 -11.81
CA TRP A 632 17.28 35.43 -10.79
C TRP A 632 16.72 35.52 -9.37
N SER A 633 15.52 36.08 -9.22
CA SER A 633 14.86 36.29 -7.92
C SER A 633 14.49 34.99 -7.21
N GLU A 634 14.42 33.87 -7.94
CA GLU A 634 14.08 32.55 -7.41
C GLU A 634 15.33 31.69 -7.20
N MET A 635 16.48 32.09 -7.75
CA MET A 635 17.73 31.34 -7.62
C MET A 635 18.16 31.24 -6.14
N THR A 636 18.57 30.05 -5.74
CA THR A 636 19.11 29.80 -4.39
C THR A 636 20.51 30.40 -4.21
N GLY A 637 20.96 30.56 -2.97
CA GLY A 637 22.23 31.21 -2.65
C GLY A 637 23.45 30.67 -3.40
N PRO A 638 23.66 29.34 -3.51
CA PRO A 638 24.73 28.79 -4.34
C PRO A 638 24.68 29.26 -5.79
N MET A 639 23.51 29.21 -6.43
CA MET A 639 23.35 29.61 -7.83
C MET A 639 23.57 31.11 -8.01
N GLN A 640 23.07 31.94 -7.08
CA GLN A 640 23.33 33.38 -7.08
C GLN A 640 24.82 33.70 -6.92
N GLY A 641 25.51 33.02 -6.00
CA GLY A 641 26.95 33.16 -5.81
C GLY A 641 27.73 32.76 -7.07
N SER A 642 27.33 31.69 -7.74
CA SER A 642 27.93 31.26 -9.01
C SER A 642 27.74 32.28 -10.13
N CYS A 643 26.57 32.91 -10.23
CA CYS A 643 26.31 33.98 -11.20
C CYS A 643 27.19 35.23 -10.93
N ILE A 644 27.35 35.61 -9.66
CA ILE A 644 28.25 36.71 -9.27
C ILE A 644 29.67 36.39 -9.70
N GLY A 645 30.18 35.20 -9.34
CA GLY A 645 31.53 34.79 -9.73
C GLY A 645 31.73 34.71 -11.24
N ALA A 646 30.72 34.26 -12.00
CA ALA A 646 30.77 34.27 -13.46
C ALA A 646 30.82 35.69 -14.04
N ALA A 647 30.03 36.63 -13.51
CA ALA A 647 30.07 38.04 -13.93
C ALA A 647 31.44 38.69 -13.65
N LEU A 648 32.06 38.36 -12.52
CA LEU A 648 33.42 38.80 -12.18
C LEU A 648 34.48 38.16 -13.10
N PHE A 649 34.36 36.86 -13.37
CA PHE A 649 35.24 36.14 -14.30
C PHE A 649 35.19 36.72 -15.72
N GLU A 650 33.98 37.02 -16.22
CA GLU A 650 33.76 37.62 -17.54
C GLU A 650 34.10 39.12 -17.61
N ARG A 651 34.48 39.73 -16.47
CA ARG A 651 34.76 41.17 -16.35
C ARG A 651 33.55 42.05 -16.71
N TRP A 652 32.34 41.56 -16.50
CA TRP A 652 31.11 42.34 -16.65
C TRP A 652 30.89 43.30 -15.48
N ALA A 653 31.47 42.98 -14.32
CA ALA A 653 31.47 43.76 -13.11
C ALA A 653 32.86 43.75 -12.46
N LYS A 654 33.18 44.78 -11.68
CA LYS A 654 34.47 44.92 -10.96
C LYS A 654 34.44 44.33 -9.56
N ASP A 655 33.26 44.31 -8.94
CA ASP A 655 33.03 43.87 -7.58
C ASP A 655 31.64 43.23 -7.44
N GLU A 656 31.37 42.65 -6.26
CA GLU A 656 30.10 41.98 -5.96
C GLU A 656 28.90 42.92 -6.10
N ASP A 657 29.01 44.17 -5.66
CA ASP A 657 27.90 45.13 -5.69
C ASP A 657 27.51 45.48 -7.14
N GLU A 658 28.48 45.67 -8.02
CA GLU A 658 28.24 45.88 -9.45
C GLU A 658 27.68 44.62 -10.12
N ALA A 659 28.18 43.43 -9.75
CA ALA A 659 27.66 42.16 -10.26
C ALA A 659 26.20 41.93 -9.87
N ARG A 660 25.83 42.18 -8.61
CA ARG A 660 24.44 42.06 -8.13
C ARG A 660 23.51 43.01 -8.87
N ARG A 661 23.87 44.29 -8.98
CA ARG A 661 23.07 45.27 -9.74
C ARG A 661 22.86 44.83 -11.20
N LEU A 662 23.91 44.32 -11.83
CA LEU A 662 23.83 43.81 -13.21
C LEU A 662 22.84 42.64 -13.32
N LEU A 663 22.93 41.66 -12.42
CA LEU A 663 22.07 40.46 -12.42
C LEU A 663 20.61 40.79 -12.07
N GLU A 664 20.38 41.74 -11.16
CA GLU A 664 19.04 42.21 -10.74
C GLU A 664 18.35 43.10 -11.80
N SER A 665 19.12 43.81 -12.62
CA SER A 665 18.60 44.76 -13.62
C SER A 665 17.92 44.10 -14.83
N GLY A 666 18.06 42.78 -15.00
CA GLY A 666 17.60 42.05 -16.20
C GLY A 666 18.51 42.19 -17.43
N GLU A 667 19.68 42.83 -17.28
CA GLU A 667 20.69 42.91 -18.34
C GLU A 667 21.31 41.55 -18.71
N VAL A 668 21.22 40.57 -17.81
CA VAL A 668 21.70 39.19 -18.00
C VAL A 668 20.51 38.25 -18.21
N ARG A 669 20.53 37.51 -19.32
CA ARG A 669 19.61 36.42 -19.61
C ARG A 669 20.09 35.13 -18.95
N PHE A 670 19.18 34.41 -18.30
CA PHE A 670 19.45 33.10 -17.72
C PHE A 670 18.80 32.01 -18.58
N MET A 671 19.55 30.96 -18.89
CA MET A 671 19.10 29.88 -19.77
C MET A 671 19.49 28.51 -19.23
N PRO A 672 18.60 27.51 -19.22
CA PRO A 672 18.97 26.15 -18.85
C PRO A 672 20.08 25.59 -19.75
N CYS A 673 21.09 24.96 -19.15
CA CYS A 673 22.13 24.23 -19.90
C CYS A 673 21.49 23.21 -20.87
N HIS A 674 20.46 22.50 -20.42
CA HIS A 674 19.77 21.48 -21.23
C HIS A 674 19.13 22.00 -22.52
N HIS A 675 18.88 23.32 -22.64
CA HIS A 675 18.34 23.94 -23.86
C HIS A 675 19.39 24.13 -24.96
N VAL A 676 20.68 24.10 -24.61
CA VAL A 676 21.80 24.36 -25.52
C VAL A 676 22.81 23.21 -25.52
N GLN A 677 22.29 21.98 -25.41
CA GLN A 677 23.09 20.74 -25.41
C GLN A 677 24.15 20.66 -24.29
N ALA A 678 24.04 21.51 -23.27
CA ALA A 678 24.97 21.57 -22.17
C ALA A 678 24.39 20.92 -20.91
N VAL A 679 25.27 20.65 -19.94
CA VAL A 679 24.95 20.31 -18.56
C VAL A 679 25.96 20.97 -17.63
N GLY A 680 25.51 21.38 -16.45
CA GLY A 680 26.31 22.06 -15.44
C GLY A 680 26.21 21.40 -14.06
N PRO A 681 27.33 21.12 -13.37
CA PRO A 681 27.29 20.58 -12.02
C PRO A 681 26.82 21.63 -11.00
N MET A 682 26.05 21.22 -9.99
CA MET A 682 25.57 22.07 -8.90
C MET A 682 24.84 23.34 -9.40
N GLY A 683 25.29 24.57 -9.13
CA GLY A 683 24.67 25.77 -9.70
C GLY A 683 24.64 25.78 -11.24
N GLY A 684 25.54 25.02 -11.87
CA GLY A 684 25.59 24.81 -13.32
C GLY A 684 25.91 26.04 -14.14
N ILE A 685 26.38 27.11 -13.49
CA ILE A 685 26.62 28.39 -14.15
C ILE A 685 27.74 28.26 -15.18
N THR A 686 27.42 28.55 -16.43
CA THR A 686 28.36 28.54 -17.55
C THR A 686 28.32 29.86 -18.29
N SER A 687 29.49 30.49 -18.44
CA SER A 687 29.68 31.74 -19.18
C SER A 687 30.56 31.53 -20.42
N GLY A 688 30.58 32.51 -21.32
CA GLY A 688 31.16 32.38 -22.66
C GLY A 688 32.64 31.98 -22.71
N ASN A 689 33.46 32.44 -21.77
CA ASN A 689 34.90 32.15 -21.74
C ASN A 689 35.27 30.92 -20.91
N MET A 690 34.31 30.26 -20.25
CA MET A 690 34.59 29.00 -19.55
C MET A 690 34.86 27.89 -20.57
N PRO A 691 35.96 27.12 -20.43
CA PRO A 691 36.19 25.95 -21.26
C PRO A 691 35.16 24.85 -20.98
N VAL A 692 34.68 24.22 -22.04
CA VAL A 692 33.77 23.07 -22.00
C VAL A 692 34.39 21.87 -22.71
N PHE A 693 34.17 20.68 -22.18
CA PHE A 693 34.37 19.43 -22.89
C PHE A 693 33.40 19.34 -24.07
N VAL A 694 33.88 18.80 -25.20
CA VAL A 694 33.04 18.48 -26.36
C VAL A 694 32.96 16.97 -26.48
N VAL A 695 31.78 16.41 -26.14
CA VAL A 695 31.49 14.99 -26.32
C VAL A 695 30.61 14.81 -27.54
N GLU A 696 31.04 13.99 -28.49
CA GLU A 696 30.28 13.61 -29.67
C GLU A 696 29.75 12.19 -29.51
N ASN A 697 28.44 12.00 -29.64
CA ASN A 697 27.85 10.68 -29.77
C ASN A 697 27.78 10.30 -31.26
N ARG A 698 28.72 9.47 -31.70
CA ARG A 698 28.88 9.09 -33.11
C ARG A 698 27.75 8.24 -33.68
N LEU A 699 26.89 7.67 -32.83
CA LEU A 699 25.73 6.91 -33.29
C LEU A 699 24.79 7.78 -34.14
N VAL A 700 24.59 9.04 -33.73
CA VAL A 700 23.69 9.98 -34.41
C VAL A 700 24.35 11.33 -34.75
N GLY A 701 25.61 11.54 -34.34
CA GLY A 701 26.40 12.73 -34.65
C GLY A 701 26.07 13.96 -33.79
N ASN A 702 25.31 13.81 -32.70
CA ASN A 702 25.01 14.92 -31.80
C ASN A 702 26.18 15.19 -30.84
N LYS A 703 26.25 16.41 -30.31
CA LYS A 703 27.27 16.84 -29.36
C LYS A 703 26.65 17.30 -28.05
N ALA A 704 27.42 17.22 -26.97
CA ALA A 704 27.06 17.77 -25.68
C ALA A 704 28.26 18.38 -24.97
N TYR A 705 27.96 19.29 -24.04
CA TYR A 705 28.95 20.16 -23.42
C TYR A 705 28.84 20.18 -21.89
N CYS A 706 29.98 20.26 -21.22
CA CYS A 706 30.04 20.49 -19.77
C CYS A 706 31.33 21.24 -19.45
N ILE A 707 31.27 22.20 -18.52
CA ILE A 707 32.46 22.93 -18.06
C ILE A 707 33.51 21.98 -17.46
N LEU A 708 34.76 22.41 -17.38
CA LEU A 708 35.80 21.64 -16.70
C LEU A 708 35.61 21.63 -15.18
N ASN A 709 36.04 20.56 -14.52
CA ASN A 709 35.97 20.44 -13.07
C ASN A 709 36.99 21.38 -12.41
N GLU A 710 36.55 22.15 -11.41
CA GLU A 710 37.37 23.18 -10.75
C GLU A 710 38.30 22.66 -9.66
N GLY A 711 38.27 21.35 -9.38
CA GLY A 711 39.06 20.73 -8.32
C GLY A 711 38.37 20.74 -6.95
N ILE A 712 39.18 20.63 -5.90
CA ILE A 712 38.75 20.55 -4.50
C ILE A 712 38.80 21.95 -3.87
N GLY A 713 37.99 22.17 -2.82
CA GLY A 713 37.97 23.40 -2.03
C GLY A 713 36.83 24.35 -2.43
N LYS A 714 37.05 25.65 -2.23
CA LYS A 714 36.09 26.69 -2.64
C LYS A 714 36.09 26.79 -4.17
N VAL A 715 34.94 26.53 -4.77
CA VAL A 715 34.76 26.49 -6.23
C VAL A 715 33.44 27.12 -6.64
N LEU A 716 33.38 27.63 -7.86
CA LEU A 716 32.25 28.36 -8.40
C LEU A 716 30.98 27.53 -8.44
N ARG A 717 31.05 26.24 -8.80
CA ARG A 717 29.86 25.37 -8.88
C ARG A 717 29.05 25.30 -7.58
N PHE A 718 29.69 25.47 -6.42
CA PHE A 718 29.02 25.52 -5.10
C PHE A 718 28.72 26.96 -4.63
N GLY A 719 28.86 27.94 -5.50
CA GLY A 719 28.55 29.34 -5.23
C GLY A 719 29.67 30.15 -4.60
N ALA A 720 30.91 29.65 -4.54
CA ALA A 720 32.05 30.44 -4.06
C ALA A 720 32.61 31.35 -5.17
N TYR A 721 32.97 32.60 -4.84
CA TYR A 721 33.42 33.59 -5.84
C TYR A 721 34.54 34.51 -5.32
N SER A 722 35.33 34.05 -4.35
CA SER A 722 36.52 34.80 -3.89
C SER A 722 37.56 34.96 -4.99
N GLN A 723 38.53 35.86 -4.82
CA GLN A 723 39.61 36.08 -5.79
C GLN A 723 40.34 34.78 -6.17
N GLU A 724 40.58 33.87 -5.22
CA GLU A 724 41.16 32.55 -5.48
C GLU A 724 40.35 31.74 -6.52
N VAL A 725 39.01 31.82 -6.47
CA VAL A 725 38.13 31.12 -7.41
C VAL A 725 38.27 31.75 -8.80
N ILE A 726 38.26 33.09 -8.88
CA ILE A 726 38.40 33.80 -10.15
C ILE A 726 39.76 33.53 -10.78
N ASP A 727 40.85 33.56 -10.01
CA ASP A 727 42.21 33.25 -10.46
C ASP A 727 42.30 31.80 -10.97
N ARG A 728 41.61 30.87 -10.30
CA ARG A 728 41.53 29.47 -10.73
C ARG A 728 40.75 29.33 -12.04
N LEU A 729 39.64 30.04 -12.21
CA LEU A 729 38.88 30.04 -13.46
C LEU A 729 39.70 30.62 -14.62
N ASP A 730 40.47 31.67 -14.38
CA ASP A 730 41.43 32.20 -15.36
C ASP A 730 42.51 31.17 -15.72
N TRP A 731 43.08 30.46 -14.74
CA TRP A 731 44.02 29.37 -15.02
C TRP A 731 43.37 28.20 -15.78
N ILE A 732 42.11 27.87 -15.47
CA ILE A 732 41.37 26.85 -16.22
C ILE A 732 41.19 27.27 -17.68
N LYS A 733 40.82 28.53 -17.92
CA LYS A 733 40.67 29.14 -19.26
C LYS A 733 41.97 29.19 -20.04
N ASP A 734 43.05 29.65 -19.41
CA ASP A 734 44.29 30.00 -20.10
C ASP A 734 45.32 28.87 -20.13
N VAL A 735 45.23 27.89 -19.22
CA VAL A 735 46.21 26.81 -19.08
C VAL A 735 45.57 25.43 -19.18
N LEU A 736 44.64 25.07 -18.29
CA LEU A 736 44.10 23.70 -18.21
C LEU A 736 43.37 23.30 -19.50
N GLY A 737 42.37 24.09 -19.90
CA GLY A 737 41.54 23.83 -21.08
C GLY A 737 42.37 23.71 -22.36
N PRO A 738 43.19 24.73 -22.70
CA PRO A 738 44.06 24.67 -23.88
C PRO A 738 45.06 23.52 -23.87
N THR A 739 45.55 23.09 -22.69
CA THR A 739 46.46 21.95 -22.57
C THR A 739 45.76 20.64 -22.91
N ILE A 740 44.56 20.42 -22.36
CA ILE A 740 43.77 19.22 -22.67
C ILE A 740 43.35 19.23 -24.14
N ALA A 741 42.93 20.38 -24.69
CA ALA A 741 42.56 20.52 -26.10
C ALA A 741 43.72 20.11 -27.03
N LYS A 742 44.92 20.66 -26.81
CA LYS A 742 46.12 20.30 -27.59
C LYS A 742 46.50 18.83 -27.46
N ALA A 743 46.32 18.24 -26.28
CA ALA A 743 46.56 16.82 -26.07
C ALA A 743 45.56 15.95 -26.84
N LEU A 744 44.26 16.31 -26.84
CA LEU A 744 43.22 15.60 -27.60
C LEU A 744 43.44 15.69 -29.11
N GLN A 745 43.95 16.81 -29.62
CA GLN A 745 44.29 16.99 -31.04
C GLN A 745 45.38 16.05 -31.57
N LEU A 746 46.16 15.41 -30.68
CA LEU A 746 47.14 14.39 -31.04
C LEU A 746 46.50 13.01 -31.26
N THR A 747 45.23 12.84 -30.92
CA THR A 747 44.47 11.62 -31.16
C THR A 747 43.75 11.69 -32.50
N GLU A 748 43.68 10.58 -33.24
CA GLU A 748 42.92 10.55 -34.51
C GLU A 748 41.41 10.59 -34.26
N GLU A 749 40.95 9.96 -33.17
CA GLU A 749 39.53 9.74 -32.90
C GLU A 749 39.02 10.32 -31.57
N GLY A 750 39.85 11.03 -30.79
CA GLY A 750 39.48 11.38 -29.41
C GLY A 750 39.53 10.17 -28.46
N ILE A 751 38.94 10.32 -27.27
CA ILE A 751 38.90 9.28 -26.24
C ILE A 751 37.52 8.61 -26.24
N ASN A 752 37.48 7.29 -26.42
CA ASN A 752 36.25 6.50 -26.34
C ASN A 752 35.77 6.39 -24.88
N LEU A 753 34.67 7.05 -24.55
CA LEU A 753 34.20 7.16 -23.17
C LEU A 753 33.51 5.88 -22.70
N ASN A 754 32.85 5.12 -23.58
CA ASN A 754 32.26 3.83 -23.21
C ASN A 754 33.31 2.87 -22.67
N VAL A 755 34.48 2.78 -23.32
CA VAL A 755 35.57 1.89 -22.87
C VAL A 755 36.11 2.33 -21.51
N LEU A 756 36.24 3.63 -21.30
CA LEU A 756 36.74 4.19 -20.05
C LEU A 756 35.74 3.95 -18.89
N ILE A 757 34.45 4.20 -19.13
CA ILE A 757 33.36 3.97 -18.17
C ILE A 757 33.25 2.48 -17.85
N ALA A 758 33.14 1.60 -18.87
CA ALA A 758 33.03 0.15 -18.67
C ALA A 758 34.21 -0.43 -17.88
N ARG A 759 35.42 0.10 -18.04
CA ARG A 759 36.57 -0.27 -17.21
C ARG A 759 36.43 0.24 -15.77
N SER A 760 36.06 1.50 -15.60
CA SER A 760 36.07 2.18 -14.30
C SER A 760 34.94 1.72 -13.37
N ILE A 761 33.79 1.31 -13.91
CA ILE A 761 32.68 0.79 -13.10
C ILE A 761 33.09 -0.50 -12.37
N THR A 762 33.90 -1.34 -13.02
CA THR A 762 34.48 -2.56 -12.41
C THR A 762 35.54 -2.27 -11.35
N MET A 763 36.00 -1.02 -11.24
CA MET A 763 36.96 -0.54 -10.24
C MET A 763 36.28 0.23 -9.10
N GLY A 764 34.95 0.17 -9.08
CA GLY A 764 34.09 0.63 -8.02
C GLY A 764 33.62 2.08 -8.12
N ASP A 765 33.70 2.68 -9.31
CA ASP A 765 33.08 3.98 -9.53
C ASP A 765 31.60 3.84 -9.88
N GLU A 766 30.79 4.79 -9.41
CA GLU A 766 29.41 4.99 -9.87
C GLU A 766 29.25 6.29 -10.66
N PHE A 767 30.32 7.07 -10.81
CA PHE A 767 30.44 8.23 -11.70
C PHE A 767 29.65 9.49 -11.32
N HIS A 768 28.95 9.53 -10.18
CA HIS A 768 28.34 10.74 -9.67
C HIS A 768 29.12 11.29 -8.47
N GLN A 769 29.20 10.53 -7.38
CA GLN A 769 29.95 10.87 -6.18
C GLN A 769 31.36 10.29 -6.16
N ARG A 770 31.53 9.06 -6.62
CA ARG A 770 32.82 8.38 -6.69
C ARG A 770 33.26 8.23 -8.14
N ASN A 771 34.31 9.00 -8.48
CA ASN A 771 34.91 9.12 -9.81
C ASN A 771 36.43 8.82 -9.81
N ILE A 772 36.92 8.14 -8.76
CA ILE A 772 38.37 7.97 -8.51
C ILE A 772 39.01 7.14 -9.65
N ALA A 773 38.41 5.99 -9.98
CA ALA A 773 38.96 5.12 -11.00
C ALA A 773 38.88 5.74 -12.39
N ALA A 774 37.79 6.43 -12.70
CA ALA A 774 37.55 7.10 -13.97
C ALA A 774 38.48 8.30 -14.16
N SER A 775 38.70 9.12 -13.11
CA SER A 775 39.66 10.23 -13.14
C SER A 775 41.09 9.72 -13.30
N LEU A 776 41.47 8.64 -12.62
CA LEU A 776 42.77 7.99 -12.80
C LEU A 776 42.94 7.41 -14.21
N ASN A 777 41.91 6.73 -14.72
CA ASN A 777 41.91 6.18 -16.06
C ASN A 777 42.01 7.28 -17.12
N PHE A 778 41.31 8.40 -16.94
CA PHE A 778 41.44 9.57 -17.80
C PHE A 778 42.84 10.17 -17.75
N LEU A 779 43.41 10.36 -16.56
CA LEU A 779 44.79 10.82 -16.37
C LEU A 779 45.78 9.92 -17.13
N LYS A 780 45.60 8.59 -17.04
CA LYS A 780 46.43 7.61 -17.73
C LYS A 780 46.39 7.80 -19.26
N GLU A 781 45.22 8.08 -19.83
CA GLU A 781 45.09 8.30 -21.28
C GLU A 781 45.68 9.66 -21.71
N ILE A 782 45.42 10.74 -20.95
CA ILE A 782 45.75 12.10 -21.38
C ILE A 782 47.19 12.52 -21.05
N ALA A 783 47.80 12.03 -19.96
CA ALA A 783 49.12 12.47 -19.53
C ALA A 783 50.23 12.22 -20.58
N PRO A 784 50.32 11.05 -21.25
CA PRO A 784 51.29 10.84 -22.32
C PRO A 784 51.14 11.83 -23.48
N LEU A 785 49.89 12.20 -23.80
CA LEU A 785 49.58 13.16 -24.86
C LEU A 785 49.99 14.58 -24.46
N ILE A 786 49.74 14.98 -23.20
CA ILE A 786 50.18 16.28 -22.66
C ILE A 786 51.71 16.43 -22.78
N ILE A 787 52.46 15.37 -22.44
CA ILE A 787 53.93 15.39 -22.55
C ILE A 787 54.41 15.65 -23.98
N GLN A 788 53.69 15.15 -24.98
CA GLN A 788 54.02 15.32 -26.40
C GLN A 788 53.69 16.72 -26.96
N THR A 789 52.92 17.54 -26.25
CA THR A 789 52.57 18.90 -26.72
C THR A 789 53.76 19.86 -26.68
N GLU A 790 53.69 20.93 -27.48
CA GLU A 790 54.66 22.05 -27.44
C GLU A 790 54.30 23.12 -26.37
N ILE A 791 53.84 22.67 -25.19
CA ILE A 791 53.49 23.54 -24.05
C ILE A 791 54.69 23.66 -23.10
N ASP A 792 54.76 24.75 -22.34
CA ASP A 792 55.79 24.93 -21.31
C ASP A 792 55.80 23.78 -20.29
N GLU A 793 56.98 23.30 -19.92
CA GLU A 793 57.15 22.12 -19.05
C GLU A 793 56.53 22.33 -17.65
N LYS A 794 56.55 23.57 -17.14
CA LYS A 794 55.90 23.88 -15.86
C LYS A 794 54.39 23.77 -15.98
N GLN A 795 53.80 24.29 -17.06
CA GLN A 795 52.35 24.19 -17.30
C GLN A 795 51.91 22.73 -17.49
N LYS A 796 52.67 21.92 -18.24
CA LYS A 796 52.41 20.46 -18.37
C LYS A 796 52.36 19.79 -17.00
N TYR A 797 53.37 20.06 -16.16
CA TYR A 797 53.43 19.52 -14.81
C TYR A 797 52.24 19.99 -13.94
N GLU A 798 51.92 21.28 -13.95
CA GLU A 798 50.80 21.85 -13.19
C GLU A 798 49.47 21.18 -13.59
N VAL A 799 49.22 20.99 -14.88
CA VAL A 799 48.01 20.30 -15.38
C VAL A 799 47.98 18.83 -14.97
N ILE A 800 49.07 18.08 -15.19
CA ILE A 800 49.13 16.66 -14.80
C ILE A 800 48.94 16.51 -13.28
N LYS A 801 49.54 17.40 -12.49
CA LYS A 801 49.40 17.41 -11.03
C LYS A 801 47.96 17.71 -10.61
N PHE A 802 47.32 18.70 -11.22
CA PHE A 802 45.92 19.04 -10.95
C PHE A 802 44.98 17.86 -11.25
N LEU A 803 45.17 17.18 -12.39
CA LEU A 803 44.41 16.00 -12.75
C LEU A 803 44.65 14.83 -11.77
N ALA A 804 45.89 14.65 -11.31
CA ALA A 804 46.23 13.62 -10.32
C ALA A 804 45.67 13.89 -8.92
N ASP A 805 45.47 15.16 -8.55
CA ASP A 805 44.94 15.55 -7.24
C ASP A 805 43.41 15.63 -7.21
N THR A 806 42.75 15.56 -8.38
CA THR A 806 41.31 15.77 -8.50
C THR A 806 40.59 14.46 -8.81
N ASP A 807 40.26 13.72 -7.77
CA ASP A 807 39.52 12.44 -7.86
C ASP A 807 38.10 12.56 -8.45
N GLN A 808 37.57 13.78 -8.53
CA GLN A 808 36.24 14.10 -9.05
C GLN A 808 36.27 14.64 -10.49
N PHE A 809 37.44 14.68 -11.16
CA PHE A 809 37.59 15.36 -12.45
C PHE A 809 36.67 14.77 -13.53
N PHE A 810 36.48 13.45 -13.53
CA PHE A 810 35.71 12.73 -14.54
C PHE A 810 34.19 12.98 -14.48
N LEU A 811 33.63 13.47 -13.37
CA LEU A 811 32.19 13.72 -13.26
C LEU A 811 31.67 14.59 -14.40
N ASN A 812 32.37 15.68 -14.71
CA ASN A 812 31.95 16.62 -15.74
C ASN A 812 31.96 15.96 -17.14
N ILE A 813 32.92 15.05 -17.40
CA ILE A 813 32.98 14.25 -18.63
C ILE A 813 31.81 13.26 -18.67
N MET A 814 31.51 12.59 -17.54
CA MET A 814 30.37 11.69 -17.42
C MET A 814 29.04 12.43 -17.65
N MET A 815 28.89 13.64 -17.12
CA MET A 815 27.69 14.46 -17.34
C MET A 815 27.51 14.80 -18.83
N ALA A 816 28.55 15.29 -19.50
CA ALA A 816 28.50 15.55 -20.94
C ALA A 816 28.21 14.27 -21.75
N THR A 817 28.76 13.13 -21.31
CA THR A 817 28.48 11.81 -21.89
C THR A 817 27.01 11.44 -21.75
N GLY A 818 26.45 11.54 -20.54
CA GLY A 818 25.04 11.28 -20.27
C GLY A 818 24.14 12.15 -21.13
N LYS A 819 24.44 13.46 -21.21
CA LYS A 819 23.72 14.41 -22.07
C LYS A 819 23.79 14.02 -23.55
N ALA A 820 24.97 13.68 -24.07
CA ALA A 820 25.12 13.25 -25.47
C ALA A 820 24.33 11.97 -25.78
N ILE A 821 24.28 11.04 -24.83
CA ILE A 821 23.53 9.78 -24.96
C ILE A 821 22.03 10.07 -25.02
N VAL A 822 21.47 10.79 -24.05
CA VAL A 822 20.03 11.02 -23.97
C VAL A 822 19.51 11.97 -25.06
N ASP A 823 20.30 12.98 -25.45
CA ASP A 823 19.95 13.86 -26.56
C ASP A 823 19.95 13.11 -27.88
N GLY A 824 20.82 12.10 -28.05
CA GLY A 824 20.75 11.23 -29.22
C GLY A 824 19.57 10.26 -29.16
N ALA A 825 19.22 9.76 -27.98
CA ALA A 825 18.13 8.82 -27.79
C ALA A 825 16.74 9.44 -28.01
N ARG A 826 16.57 10.73 -27.68
CA ARG A 826 15.28 11.43 -27.76
C ARG A 826 14.88 11.92 -29.16
N VAL A 827 15.79 11.89 -30.14
CA VAL A 827 15.47 12.27 -31.53
C VAL A 827 14.41 11.33 -32.10
N ASP A 828 13.27 11.88 -32.52
CA ASP A 828 12.10 11.14 -33.03
C ASP A 828 11.66 9.99 -32.10
N ALA A 829 11.81 10.19 -30.79
CA ALA A 829 11.49 9.19 -29.78
C ALA A 829 10.01 9.24 -29.39
N LYS A 830 9.49 8.10 -28.96
CA LYS A 830 8.16 7.95 -28.38
C LYS A 830 8.23 7.08 -27.14
N GLY A 831 7.14 7.04 -26.39
CA GLY A 831 7.03 6.24 -25.19
C GLY A 831 7.36 7.01 -23.91
N THR A 832 7.55 6.26 -22.84
CA THR A 832 7.46 6.73 -21.45
C THR A 832 8.82 6.80 -20.74
N ILE A 833 9.91 6.59 -21.48
CA ILE A 833 11.27 6.67 -20.92
C ILE A 833 11.66 8.11 -20.61
N VAL A 834 12.15 8.34 -19.38
CA VAL A 834 12.76 9.60 -18.95
C VAL A 834 14.08 9.80 -19.69
N THR A 835 14.23 10.94 -20.35
CA THR A 835 15.43 11.31 -21.12
C THR A 835 16.22 12.43 -20.45
N THR A 836 15.70 13.09 -19.43
CA THR A 836 16.46 14.07 -18.65
C THR A 836 15.89 14.15 -17.24
N MET A 837 16.77 14.15 -16.25
CA MET A 837 16.49 14.59 -14.88
C MET A 837 17.47 15.70 -14.50
N THR A 838 16.97 16.79 -13.92
CA THR A 838 17.79 17.91 -13.45
C THR A 838 17.06 18.74 -12.39
N ARG A 839 17.78 19.62 -11.68
CA ARG A 839 17.24 20.47 -10.63
C ARG A 839 18.01 21.78 -10.47
N ASN A 840 17.35 22.83 -10.00
CA ASN A 840 17.92 24.18 -9.84
C ASN A 840 17.91 24.71 -8.37
N GLY A 841 17.65 23.85 -7.38
CA GLY A 841 17.50 24.25 -5.98
C GLY A 841 16.08 24.72 -5.61
N VAL A 842 15.17 24.81 -6.58
CA VAL A 842 13.75 25.13 -6.36
C VAL A 842 12.84 24.08 -7.00
N ASN A 843 13.08 23.79 -8.27
CA ASN A 843 12.31 22.84 -9.07
C ASN A 843 13.20 21.70 -9.56
N PHE A 844 12.68 20.49 -9.42
CA PHE A 844 13.15 19.31 -10.12
C PHE A 844 12.40 19.22 -11.44
N GLY A 845 13.10 18.95 -12.53
CA GLY A 845 12.54 18.85 -13.87
C GLY A 845 12.86 17.51 -14.51
N VAL A 846 11.84 16.91 -15.14
CA VAL A 846 12.00 15.75 -16.01
C VAL A 846 11.54 16.04 -17.43
N ARG A 847 12.17 15.36 -18.39
CA ARG A 847 11.74 15.26 -19.79
C ARG A 847 11.59 13.79 -20.14
N VAL A 848 10.61 13.47 -20.97
CA VAL A 848 10.33 12.10 -21.43
C VAL A 848 10.44 12.01 -22.95
N ALA A 849 10.64 10.80 -23.47
CA ALA A 849 10.80 10.54 -24.90
C ALA A 849 9.70 11.16 -25.76
N GLN A 850 8.43 11.02 -25.34
CA GLN A 850 7.27 11.53 -26.08
C GLN A 850 7.19 13.07 -26.17
N THR A 851 7.42 13.79 -25.06
CA THR A 851 7.08 15.22 -24.96
C THR A 851 8.23 16.15 -25.31
N GLU A 852 9.28 15.62 -25.95
CA GLU A 852 10.49 16.35 -26.35
C GLU A 852 10.94 17.34 -25.27
N ASP A 853 10.99 18.65 -25.57
CA ASP A 853 11.56 19.70 -24.70
C ASP A 853 10.65 20.19 -23.58
N GLN A 854 9.42 19.68 -23.50
CA GLN A 854 8.49 20.01 -22.42
C GLN A 854 9.05 19.56 -21.06
N TRP A 855 9.10 20.49 -20.13
CA TRP A 855 9.48 20.23 -18.74
C TRP A 855 8.25 19.84 -17.92
N HIS A 856 8.35 18.73 -17.20
CA HIS A 856 7.43 18.37 -16.12
C HIS A 856 8.15 18.62 -14.81
N THR A 857 7.62 19.51 -13.98
CA THR A 857 8.34 20.00 -12.79
C THR A 857 7.58 19.72 -11.50
N ALA A 858 8.33 19.64 -10.39
CA ALA A 858 7.83 19.62 -9.03
C ALA A 858 8.90 20.22 -8.09
N PRO A 859 8.53 20.71 -6.89
CA PRO A 859 9.49 21.25 -5.93
C PRO A 859 10.59 20.25 -5.58
N VAL A 860 11.84 20.71 -5.48
CA VAL A 860 12.96 19.85 -5.09
C VAL A 860 12.82 19.34 -3.66
N ASN A 861 13.38 18.16 -3.41
CA ASN A 861 13.62 17.66 -2.05
C ASN A 861 14.96 18.17 -1.51
N THR A 862 15.14 18.08 -0.19
CA THR A 862 16.43 18.39 0.45
C THR A 862 17.26 17.11 0.60
N PRO A 863 18.55 17.12 0.21
CA PRO A 863 19.42 15.96 0.38
C PRO A 863 19.65 15.58 1.85
N LYS A 864 19.65 14.28 2.12
CA LYS A 864 20.00 13.71 3.41
C LYS A 864 21.35 13.00 3.32
N GLY A 865 22.22 13.21 4.29
CA GLY A 865 23.54 12.59 4.27
C GLY A 865 24.47 13.12 5.34
N LEU A 866 25.78 12.98 5.09
CA LEU A 866 26.81 13.42 6.01
C LEU A 866 27.20 14.87 5.75
N TYR A 867 27.21 15.65 6.83
CA TYR A 867 27.68 17.02 6.85
C TYR A 867 29.11 17.09 7.38
N PHE A 868 29.91 18.00 6.81
CA PHE A 868 31.26 18.26 7.27
C PHE A 868 31.24 18.87 8.68
N THR A 869 32.30 18.66 9.44
CA THR A 869 32.43 19.16 10.81
C THR A 869 32.11 20.66 10.89
N GLY A 870 31.12 21.02 11.70
CA GLY A 870 30.67 22.40 11.88
C GLY A 870 29.41 22.79 11.08
N PHE A 871 28.88 21.89 10.24
CA PHE A 871 27.62 22.07 9.52
C PHE A 871 26.58 21.03 9.91
N THR A 872 25.32 21.36 9.65
CA THR A 872 24.13 20.54 9.92
C THR A 872 23.17 20.57 8.73
N GLU A 873 22.11 19.75 8.79
CA GLU A 873 21.07 19.74 7.76
C GLU A 873 20.41 21.10 7.53
N ALA A 874 20.31 21.93 8.57
CA ALA A 874 19.75 23.28 8.47
C ALA A 874 20.59 24.25 7.62
N ASP A 875 21.85 23.91 7.37
CA ASP A 875 22.79 24.71 6.57
C ASP A 875 22.77 24.33 5.08
N GLY A 876 22.23 23.14 4.76
CA GLY A 876 22.17 22.59 3.41
C GLY A 876 21.18 23.34 2.51
N ASN A 877 21.57 23.51 1.25
CA ASN A 877 20.67 23.95 0.18
C ASN A 877 19.82 22.77 -0.31
N PRO A 878 18.56 23.01 -0.74
CA PRO A 878 17.80 22.02 -1.49
C PRO A 878 18.53 21.55 -2.76
N ASP A 879 18.12 20.38 -3.29
CA ASP A 879 18.89 19.69 -4.33
C ASP A 879 19.05 20.50 -5.64
N ILE A 880 20.25 20.48 -6.21
CA ILE A 880 20.67 21.40 -7.28
C ILE A 880 21.72 20.76 -8.22
N GLY A 881 21.60 21.00 -9.53
CA GLY A 881 22.52 20.53 -10.57
C GLY A 881 21.88 19.79 -11.73
N ASP A 882 22.60 19.70 -12.85
CA ASP A 882 22.27 18.79 -13.95
C ASP A 882 22.88 17.40 -13.77
N SER A 883 23.61 17.17 -12.67
CA SER A 883 24.33 15.92 -12.45
C SER A 883 23.42 14.68 -12.37
N ALA A 884 22.13 14.83 -12.05
CA ALA A 884 21.13 13.75 -12.14
C ALA A 884 20.97 13.14 -13.56
N ILE A 885 21.60 13.73 -14.57
CA ILE A 885 21.80 13.12 -15.88
C ILE A 885 22.58 11.79 -15.79
N THR A 886 23.41 11.60 -14.77
CA THR A 886 24.14 10.35 -14.54
C THR A 886 23.20 9.20 -14.19
N GLU A 887 22.24 9.43 -13.29
CA GLU A 887 21.18 8.49 -12.95
C GLU A 887 20.22 8.27 -14.11
N THR A 888 19.99 9.30 -14.93
CA THR A 888 19.16 9.18 -16.13
C THR A 888 19.73 8.12 -17.11
N VAL A 889 21.05 7.99 -17.20
CA VAL A 889 21.71 6.96 -18.03
C VAL A 889 22.12 5.69 -17.25
N GLY A 890 21.62 5.53 -16.04
CA GLY A 890 21.74 4.29 -15.28
C GLY A 890 22.94 4.17 -14.35
N VAL A 891 23.79 5.19 -14.27
CA VAL A 891 24.91 5.22 -13.30
C VAL A 891 24.53 6.08 -12.10
N GLY A 892 25.49 6.51 -11.28
CA GLY A 892 25.21 7.24 -10.05
C GLY A 892 24.58 6.33 -9.00
N ALA A 893 23.56 6.81 -8.30
CA ALA A 893 22.85 6.02 -7.30
C ALA A 893 22.12 4.79 -7.89
N MET A 894 21.81 4.78 -9.20
CA MET A 894 21.26 3.61 -9.91
C MET A 894 22.24 2.42 -9.92
N ALA A 895 23.54 2.72 -9.87
CA ALA A 895 24.64 1.75 -9.88
C ALA A 895 25.41 1.75 -8.54
N MET A 896 24.75 2.10 -7.44
CA MET A 896 25.40 2.20 -6.12
C MET A 896 26.09 0.90 -5.70
N VAL A 897 25.54 -0.27 -6.09
CA VAL A 897 26.15 -1.58 -5.88
C VAL A 897 27.54 -1.74 -6.51
N ALA A 898 27.87 -0.97 -7.56
CA ALA A 898 29.22 -0.93 -8.12
C ALA A 898 30.21 -0.26 -7.15
N ALA A 899 29.75 0.71 -6.35
CA ALA A 899 30.57 1.58 -5.54
C ALA A 899 30.24 1.48 -4.04
N PRO A 900 30.35 0.32 -3.38
CA PRO A 900 29.94 0.17 -1.97
C PRO A 900 30.76 1.05 -1.00
N GLY A 901 31.91 1.59 -1.41
CA GLY A 901 32.63 2.60 -0.62
C GLY A 901 31.91 3.95 -0.53
N VAL A 902 30.98 4.24 -1.44
CA VAL A 902 30.25 5.52 -1.51
C VAL A 902 29.15 5.61 -0.46
N THR A 903 28.53 4.48 -0.08
CA THR A 903 27.36 4.46 0.81
C THR A 903 27.64 5.17 2.13
N ARG A 904 28.78 4.85 2.75
CA ARG A 904 29.23 5.51 3.98
C ARG A 904 29.44 7.00 3.82
N PHE A 905 29.87 7.46 2.64
CA PHE A 905 30.13 8.88 2.39
C PHE A 905 28.85 9.68 2.16
N VAL A 906 27.82 9.05 1.58
CA VAL A 906 26.50 9.67 1.37
C VAL A 906 25.52 9.43 2.53
N GLY A 907 25.99 8.85 3.64
CA GLY A 907 25.17 8.59 4.82
C GLY A 907 24.21 7.40 4.71
N ALA A 908 24.42 6.52 3.72
CA ALA A 908 23.77 5.21 3.63
C ALA A 908 24.60 4.14 4.37
N GLY A 909 24.04 2.94 4.57
CA GLY A 909 24.70 1.85 5.31
C GLY A 909 25.72 1.07 4.48
N GLY A 910 25.59 -0.25 4.45
CA GLY A 910 26.63 -1.17 3.99
C GLY A 910 26.59 -1.49 2.50
N PHE A 911 27.21 -2.61 2.13
CA PHE A 911 27.07 -3.21 0.80
C PHE A 911 25.60 -3.61 0.52
N GLU A 912 24.90 -4.16 1.52
CA GLU A 912 23.50 -4.57 1.38
C GLU A 912 22.60 -3.39 1.01
N ASP A 913 22.76 -2.23 1.65
CA ASP A 913 22.04 -1.00 1.28
C ASP A 913 22.32 -0.58 -0.18
N ALA A 914 23.56 -0.74 -0.64
CA ALA A 914 23.93 -0.45 -2.04
C ALA A 914 23.22 -1.40 -3.01
N LEU A 915 23.18 -2.68 -2.67
CA LEU A 915 22.50 -3.72 -3.43
C LEU A 915 20.99 -3.50 -3.45
N GLU A 916 20.38 -3.23 -2.29
CA GLU A 916 18.96 -2.91 -2.14
C GLU A 916 18.60 -1.66 -2.94
N THR A 917 19.40 -0.60 -2.86
CA THR A 917 19.19 0.63 -3.63
C THR A 917 19.20 0.34 -5.13
N SER A 918 20.21 -0.37 -5.64
CA SER A 918 20.28 -0.72 -7.06
C SER A 918 19.14 -1.66 -7.51
N ASN A 919 18.75 -2.63 -6.67
CA ASN A 919 17.60 -3.50 -6.94
C ASN A 919 16.27 -2.72 -6.94
N GLU A 920 16.08 -1.78 -6.02
CA GLU A 920 14.90 -0.91 -5.98
C GLU A 920 14.81 -0.06 -7.25
N MET A 921 15.93 0.51 -7.69
CA MET A 921 16.00 1.29 -8.93
C MET A 921 15.74 0.45 -10.18
N ALA A 922 16.12 -0.82 -10.18
CA ALA A 922 15.80 -1.73 -11.29
C ALA A 922 14.27 -1.90 -11.47
N LYS A 923 13.48 -1.82 -10.39
CA LYS A 923 12.00 -1.95 -10.46
C LYS A 923 11.34 -0.86 -11.28
N ILE A 924 11.94 0.33 -11.35
CA ILE A 924 11.40 1.48 -12.12
C ILE A 924 12.03 1.64 -13.51
N CYS A 925 12.98 0.77 -13.86
CA CYS A 925 13.65 0.80 -15.14
C CYS A 925 13.06 -0.21 -16.12
N PHE A 926 13.23 0.06 -17.42
CA PHE A 926 12.76 -0.80 -18.50
C PHE A 926 13.62 -2.06 -18.63
N GLY A 927 14.93 -1.96 -18.40
CA GLY A 927 15.84 -3.10 -18.40
C GLY A 927 17.23 -2.77 -17.86
N HIS A 928 18.24 -3.48 -18.37
CA HIS A 928 19.65 -3.31 -17.98
C HIS A 928 20.55 -3.06 -19.20
N ASN A 929 21.61 -2.26 -19.01
CA ASN A 929 22.61 -1.96 -20.02
C ASN A 929 23.85 -2.88 -19.88
N PRO A 930 24.01 -3.89 -20.75
CA PRO A 930 25.12 -4.85 -20.63
C PRO A 930 26.50 -4.25 -20.92
N THR A 931 26.56 -3.05 -21.52
CA THR A 931 27.83 -2.35 -21.80
C THR A 931 28.53 -1.93 -20.51
N PHE A 932 27.77 -1.66 -19.44
CA PHE A 932 28.27 -1.26 -18.13
C PHE A 932 27.94 -2.36 -17.11
N SER A 933 28.63 -3.49 -17.20
CA SER A 933 28.43 -4.62 -16.29
C SER A 933 29.09 -4.40 -14.92
N ILE A 934 28.40 -4.81 -13.86
CA ILE A 934 28.82 -4.59 -12.48
C ILE A 934 29.20 -5.93 -11.82
N PRO A 935 30.49 -6.19 -11.52
CA PRO A 935 30.91 -7.47 -10.97
C PRO A 935 30.28 -7.83 -9.62
N THR A 936 30.02 -6.83 -8.77
CA THR A 936 29.37 -7.00 -7.46
C THR A 936 27.87 -7.26 -7.56
N TRP A 937 27.30 -7.16 -8.76
CA TRP A 937 25.90 -7.47 -9.04
C TRP A 937 25.81 -8.65 -10.02
N ASP A 938 26.70 -9.62 -9.85
CA ASP A 938 26.84 -10.81 -10.71
C ASP A 938 26.89 -10.49 -12.21
N PHE A 939 27.66 -9.45 -12.55
CA PHE A 939 27.82 -8.95 -13.92
C PHE A 939 26.54 -8.45 -14.59
N GLN A 940 25.48 -8.21 -13.82
CA GLN A 940 24.30 -7.50 -14.30
C GLN A 940 24.69 -6.10 -14.81
N GLY A 941 24.05 -5.67 -15.89
CA GLY A 941 24.22 -4.33 -16.44
C GLY A 941 23.64 -3.25 -15.53
N THR A 942 24.10 -2.01 -15.66
CA THR A 942 23.47 -0.86 -15.00
C THR A 942 21.99 -0.75 -15.38
N CYS A 943 21.17 -0.13 -14.53
CA CYS A 943 19.76 0.15 -14.84
C CYS A 943 19.62 0.92 -16.17
N LEU A 944 18.57 0.66 -16.95
CA LEU A 944 18.38 1.25 -18.27
C LEU A 944 16.92 1.69 -18.50
N GLY A 945 16.75 2.99 -18.73
CA GLY A 945 15.48 3.61 -19.11
C GLY A 945 14.48 3.67 -17.98
N ILE A 946 14.48 4.75 -17.20
CA ILE A 946 13.46 4.99 -16.16
C ILE A 946 12.09 5.16 -16.85
N ASP A 947 11.11 4.32 -16.54
CA ASP A 947 9.75 4.36 -17.13
C ASP A 947 8.81 5.11 -16.18
N ILE A 948 8.23 6.23 -16.62
CA ILE A 948 7.32 7.02 -15.76
C ILE A 948 6.09 6.21 -15.30
N ARG A 949 5.65 5.21 -16.08
CA ARG A 949 4.53 4.33 -15.67
C ARG A 949 4.89 3.55 -14.43
N LYS A 950 6.08 2.95 -14.42
CA LYS A 950 6.58 2.17 -13.27
C LYS A 950 6.85 3.06 -12.06
N VAL A 951 7.42 4.25 -12.26
CA VAL A 951 7.66 5.23 -11.18
C VAL A 951 6.33 5.62 -10.51
N VAL A 952 5.32 5.99 -11.31
CA VAL A 952 4.02 6.38 -10.77
C VAL A 952 3.33 5.17 -10.16
N GLU A 953 3.23 4.04 -10.86
CA GLU A 953 2.54 2.84 -10.39
C GLU A 953 3.07 2.31 -9.06
N THR A 954 4.39 2.23 -8.91
CA THR A 954 5.03 1.68 -7.71
C THR A 954 5.22 2.71 -6.59
N GLY A 955 5.15 4.00 -6.91
CA GLY A 955 5.54 5.09 -6.02
C GLY A 955 7.05 5.18 -5.75
N ILE A 956 7.86 4.30 -6.34
CA ILE A 956 9.33 4.32 -6.20
C ILE A 956 9.87 5.44 -7.10
N THR A 957 10.52 6.42 -6.50
CA THR A 957 11.13 7.55 -7.23
C THR A 957 12.64 7.37 -7.36
N PRO A 958 13.26 7.79 -8.49
CA PRO A 958 14.71 7.79 -8.67
C PRO A 958 15.46 8.38 -7.47
N ILE A 959 16.43 7.63 -6.95
CA ILE A 959 17.40 8.11 -5.96
C ILE A 959 18.61 8.71 -6.69
N ILE A 960 19.19 9.75 -6.11
CA ILE A 960 20.27 10.54 -6.70
C ILE A 960 21.35 10.73 -5.65
N ASN A 961 22.59 10.42 -6.00
CA ASN A 961 23.75 10.76 -5.19
C ASN A 961 24.07 12.24 -5.43
N THR A 962 24.25 13.07 -4.40
CA THR A 962 24.42 14.53 -4.61
C THR A 962 25.35 15.17 -3.59
N GLY A 963 26.10 16.18 -4.02
CA GLY A 963 26.88 17.04 -3.13
C GLY A 963 25.96 18.04 -2.46
N ILE A 964 26.19 18.34 -1.18
CA ILE A 964 25.38 19.31 -0.43
C ILE A 964 26.11 20.65 -0.43
N ALA A 965 25.50 21.65 -1.05
CA ALA A 965 25.96 23.04 -1.02
C ALA A 965 25.39 23.75 0.22
N HIS A 966 26.09 24.73 0.76
CA HIS A 966 25.53 25.60 1.79
C HIS A 966 24.46 26.51 1.20
N LYS A 967 23.36 26.79 1.91
CA LYS A 967 22.28 27.67 1.41
C LYS A 967 22.71 29.13 1.20
N GLU A 968 23.71 29.60 1.95
CA GLU A 968 24.28 30.95 1.77
C GLU A 968 25.33 30.97 0.64
N ALA A 969 25.26 32.00 -0.20
CA ALA A 969 26.22 32.25 -1.27
C ALA A 969 27.65 32.41 -0.71
N GLY A 970 28.67 31.94 -1.44
CA GLY A 970 30.08 32.15 -1.10
C GLY A 970 30.72 31.09 -0.19
N VAL A 971 29.94 30.25 0.48
CA VAL A 971 30.47 29.28 1.47
C VAL A 971 31.04 28.02 0.82
N GLY A 972 30.28 27.40 -0.10
CA GLY A 972 30.71 26.21 -0.85
C GLY A 972 30.05 24.91 -0.40
N GLN A 973 30.74 23.79 -0.60
CA GLN A 973 30.25 22.46 -0.23
C GLN A 973 30.31 22.23 1.28
N VAL A 974 29.26 21.63 1.84
CA VAL A 974 29.11 21.35 3.27
C VAL A 974 28.77 19.90 3.59
N GLY A 975 28.58 19.05 2.57
CA GLY A 975 28.33 17.64 2.77
C GLY A 975 28.15 16.86 1.48
N ALA A 976 27.72 15.61 1.64
CA ALA A 976 27.31 14.72 0.57
C ALA A 976 26.18 13.81 1.07
N GLY A 977 25.28 13.44 0.18
CA GLY A 977 24.10 12.68 0.56
C GLY A 977 23.38 12.06 -0.61
N THR A 978 22.20 11.54 -0.32
CA THR A 978 21.23 11.10 -1.31
C THR A 978 19.98 11.94 -1.24
N VAL A 979 19.25 11.98 -2.35
CA VAL A 979 17.95 12.64 -2.45
C VAL A 979 17.10 11.87 -3.45
N ARG A 980 15.79 11.83 -3.21
CA ARG A 980 14.84 11.26 -4.16
C ARG A 980 14.23 12.35 -5.04
N ALA A 981 14.08 12.05 -6.32
CA ALA A 981 13.29 12.89 -7.22
C ALA A 981 11.84 12.97 -6.72
N PRO A 982 11.19 14.15 -6.77
CA PRO A 982 9.80 14.30 -6.32
C PRO A 982 8.83 13.56 -7.26
N LEU A 983 7.89 12.79 -6.70
CA LEU A 983 6.95 11.99 -7.50
C LEU A 983 6.09 12.84 -8.46
N GLY A 984 5.71 14.05 -8.04
CA GLY A 984 4.81 14.92 -8.80
C GLY A 984 5.30 15.28 -10.21
N CYS A 985 6.61 15.32 -10.47
CA CYS A 985 7.10 15.58 -11.83
C CYS A 985 6.84 14.40 -12.78
N PHE A 986 6.80 13.16 -12.25
CA PHE A 986 6.45 11.95 -13.01
C PHE A 986 4.94 11.81 -13.22
N GLU A 987 4.13 12.16 -12.22
CA GLU A 987 2.66 12.22 -12.37
C GLU A 987 2.23 13.25 -13.43
N ASN A 988 2.88 14.42 -13.42
CA ASN A 988 2.69 15.44 -14.45
C ASN A 988 3.09 14.93 -15.85
N ALA A 989 4.22 14.23 -15.95
CA ALA A 989 4.67 13.63 -17.20
C ALA A 989 3.70 12.54 -17.70
N LEU A 990 3.22 11.66 -16.81
CA LEU A 990 2.26 10.60 -17.14
C LEU A 990 0.92 11.19 -17.59
N THR A 991 0.45 12.25 -16.93
CA THR A 991 -0.78 12.98 -17.32
C THR A 991 -0.64 13.59 -18.71
N ALA A 992 0.50 14.23 -19.01
CA ALA A 992 0.75 14.79 -20.33
C ALA A 992 0.82 13.69 -21.41
N TYR A 993 1.49 12.57 -21.10
CA TYR A 993 1.57 11.41 -21.99
C TYR A 993 0.19 10.81 -22.32
N ALA A 994 -0.67 10.64 -21.31
CA ALA A 994 -2.03 10.14 -21.48
C ALA A 994 -2.88 11.07 -22.39
N LYS A 995 -2.77 12.39 -22.18
CA LYS A 995 -3.44 13.39 -23.03
C LYS A 995 -3.00 13.30 -24.49
N ASP A 996 -1.71 13.06 -24.73
CA ASP A 996 -1.15 12.86 -26.07
C ASP A 996 -1.72 11.62 -26.78
N LEU A 997 -2.14 10.61 -26.02
CA LEU A 997 -2.83 9.42 -26.53
C LEU A 997 -4.35 9.59 -26.64
N GLY A 998 -4.90 10.73 -26.25
CA GLY A 998 -6.35 10.99 -26.25
C GLY A 998 -7.09 10.36 -25.06
N ILE A 999 -6.37 9.98 -24.00
CA ILE A 999 -6.95 9.46 -22.76
C ILE A 999 -7.30 10.65 -21.86
N ASP A 1000 -8.59 10.79 -21.53
CA ASP A 1000 -9.09 11.78 -20.57
C ASP A 1000 -9.81 11.05 -19.42
N VAL A 1001 -9.38 11.32 -18.19
CA VAL A 1001 -9.82 10.61 -16.97
C VAL A 1001 -10.31 11.57 -15.87
N ASP A 1002 -10.32 12.88 -16.18
CA ASP A 1002 -10.73 13.94 -15.26
C ASP A 1002 -12.24 13.91 -14.98
#